data_AF-A0A956REA6-F1
#
_entry.id   AF-A0A956REA6-F1
#
_cell.length_a   1.000
_cell.length_b   1.000
_cell.length_c   1.000
_cell.angle_alpha   90.00
_cell.angle_beta   90.00
_cell.angle_gamma   90.00
#
_symmetry.space_group_name_H-M   'P 1'
#
loop_
_entity.id
_entity.type
_entity.pdbx_description
1 polymer ?
#
loop_
_entity_poly.entity_id
_entity_poly.type
_entity_poly.pdbx_seq_one_letter_code
_entity_poly.pdbx_strand_id
1 'polypeptide(L)'
;FDLEFVAAIIDASPSRVRAALDEATRVGLVVIEESGRRRFLHARVREAVLGQLDDAQREALHFAVGARLLARWAEGDDEHGDLFVLLGHLNRCIPRVLEHDARLEITWLYHLAGRRARAVAAFKRAAEYFRTGVLVMPQSAWETNHKQSFRLHLAALESALLEHDYLGADRLFHTLMERAYTDLERAQTYRRKGTILMHLGRTREARDVALKALERLGVRLATDPKPRHLLLELTRARRALGRKTTRALAEHPEIQDPRVLELLRLLSDIATTSYADRPMLVATAGLRAFAVTARHGNSPLSARSFLVYALIESQMRGSSDPMRVYGELALEMLERYPDRGVEAAVKMTYASTIQHRFHPFTRGDPFLLEAIEAGVEAGDQTTTSWAHMVRVLNAMAAGCPLEELLEALDECQRYAEGTRHEEGELWCALNRQRILALRGKTDAPHSMTDRRFDERAVVSGLLARESPQLRVSYWVFKTELLYLHGRPTQALELAERAHAEASRVLGLTPMVAYLQLLLGLALADSLTRASATQRLRAVRRLRGLARALRSWADDGPANYRGSYLLLEAELARHRRDDHAAIRRYDDAIRQLRESGLTHLLAMAQERAGRFFHARGLDEFAVLYLQRAHMSYERWGALAKLRLLERRFPQLGESRRRARATNLLTTSRGYSRTAQDGEHTRQEGSLSATSWGEHGQALDFASVLKLTEAFATEMELERLLEKFVRIAVESAGAERGVLLLAEGNALRAHVQHSTDAGSHAIAPPRAVDSGVDVPPALVRLVTRTGSPMVLDDAASDERLADDVYVLQHRPRSVLCTPLAHKGNLIGALYLENNLTSGAFTRGRLELARVLATQAAIAIEHAIYYGQLEDARARAEAANEAKSRFLATMSHELR
;
A
#
# COMPACT_ATOMS: atom_id res chain seq x y z
N PHE A 1 -38.51 3.30 51.22
CA PHE A 1 -39.77 3.97 50.87
C PHE A 1 -40.08 5.04 51.91
N ASP A 2 -40.70 6.12 51.44
CA ASP A 2 -41.12 7.25 52.25
C ASP A 2 -42.55 7.04 52.78
N LEU A 3 -42.81 7.48 54.01
CA LEU A 3 -44.07 7.27 54.71
C LEU A 3 -45.18 8.14 54.11
N GLU A 4 -44.87 9.40 53.76
CA GLU A 4 -45.83 10.31 53.14
C GLU A 4 -46.20 9.85 51.74
N PHE A 5 -45.20 9.37 50.99
CA PHE A 5 -45.42 8.77 49.68
C PHE A 5 -46.35 7.54 49.73
N VAL A 6 -46.12 6.60 50.66
CA VAL A 6 -46.99 5.41 50.81
C VAL A 6 -48.38 5.79 51.30
N ALA A 7 -48.48 6.73 52.23
CA ALA A 7 -49.75 7.24 52.75
C ALA A 7 -50.61 7.86 51.64
N ALA A 8 -49.98 8.62 50.74
CA ALA A 8 -50.65 9.17 49.56
C ALA A 8 -51.11 8.09 48.56
N ILE A 9 -50.40 6.97 48.42
CA ILE A 9 -50.78 5.88 47.49
C ILE A 9 -52.04 5.14 47.95
N ILE A 10 -52.18 4.93 49.26
CA ILE A 10 -53.30 4.17 49.84
C ILE A 10 -54.42 5.05 50.41
N ASP A 11 -54.37 6.36 50.13
CA ASP A 11 -55.29 7.37 50.64
C ASP A 11 -55.49 7.31 52.16
N ALA A 12 -54.37 7.33 52.90
CA ALA A 12 -54.34 7.30 54.36
C ALA A 12 -53.46 8.42 54.93
N SER A 13 -53.60 8.71 56.23
CA SER A 13 -52.67 9.61 56.92
C SER A 13 -51.32 8.92 57.17
N PRO A 14 -50.18 9.65 57.14
CA PRO A 14 -48.87 9.09 57.49
C PRO A 14 -48.84 8.44 58.89
N SER A 15 -49.64 8.96 59.82
CA SER A 15 -49.83 8.38 61.16
C SER A 15 -50.51 7.01 61.12
N ARG A 16 -51.51 6.82 60.25
CA ARG A 16 -52.20 5.53 60.09
C ARG A 16 -51.29 4.48 59.43
N VAL A 17 -50.49 4.87 58.44
CA VAL A 17 -49.50 3.98 57.81
C VAL A 17 -48.40 3.61 58.79
N ARG A 18 -47.96 4.55 59.63
CA ARG A 18 -46.98 4.27 60.69
C ARG A 18 -47.51 3.23 61.66
N ALA A 19 -48.73 3.43 62.18
CA ALA A 19 -49.37 2.46 63.09
C ALA A 19 -49.51 1.06 62.46
N ALA A 20 -49.82 0.97 61.18
CA ALA A 20 -49.89 -0.31 60.47
C ALA A 20 -48.53 -1.01 60.28
N LEU A 21 -47.43 -0.26 60.31
CA LEU A 21 -46.06 -0.76 60.15
C LEU A 21 -45.34 -0.98 61.50
N ASP A 22 -45.89 -0.52 62.62
CA ASP A 22 -45.23 -0.59 63.94
C ASP A 22 -44.96 -2.05 64.34
N GLU A 23 -45.94 -2.94 64.14
CA GLU A 23 -45.76 -4.37 64.40
C GLU A 23 -44.63 -4.94 63.55
N ALA A 24 -44.68 -4.72 62.23
CA ALA A 24 -43.67 -5.20 61.29
C ALA A 24 -42.26 -4.62 61.57
N THR A 25 -42.19 -3.41 62.13
CA THR A 25 -40.94 -2.78 62.55
C THR A 25 -40.41 -3.42 63.83
N ARG A 26 -41.30 -3.71 64.79
CA ARG A 26 -40.97 -4.35 66.07
C ARG A 26 -40.44 -5.78 65.91
N VAL A 27 -41.04 -6.59 65.02
CA VAL A 27 -40.53 -7.94 64.67
C VAL A 27 -39.39 -7.91 63.64
N GLY A 28 -38.88 -6.73 63.27
CA GLY A 28 -37.70 -6.58 62.41
C GLY A 28 -37.92 -6.91 60.93
N LEU A 29 -39.17 -6.97 60.46
CA LEU A 29 -39.48 -7.19 59.04
C LEU A 29 -39.26 -5.92 58.20
N VAL A 30 -39.41 -4.75 58.82
CA VAL A 30 -39.14 -3.42 58.24
C VAL A 30 -38.14 -2.68 59.12
N VAL A 31 -37.11 -2.10 58.51
CA VAL A 31 -36.06 -1.32 59.20
C VAL A 31 -36.24 0.15 58.86
N ILE A 32 -36.05 1.02 59.85
CA ILE A 32 -36.00 2.46 59.68
C ILE A 32 -34.52 2.86 59.56
N GLU A 33 -34.18 3.54 58.46
CA GLU A 33 -32.85 4.10 58.23
C GLU A 33 -32.69 5.43 58.99
N GLU A 34 -31.44 5.87 59.21
CA GLU A 34 -31.13 7.15 59.84
C GLU A 34 -31.75 8.35 59.11
N SER A 35 -32.00 8.21 57.80
CA SER A 35 -32.69 9.20 56.95
C SER A 35 -34.19 9.31 57.19
N GLY A 36 -34.77 8.47 58.07
CA GLY A 36 -36.22 8.36 58.29
C GLY A 36 -36.95 7.51 57.24
N ARG A 37 -36.27 7.05 56.18
CA ARG A 37 -36.82 6.11 55.19
C ARG A 37 -36.96 4.71 55.77
N ARG A 38 -37.97 3.98 55.31
CA ARG A 38 -38.22 2.57 55.70
C ARG A 38 -37.81 1.61 54.59
N ARG A 39 -37.25 0.45 54.93
CA ARG A 39 -37.00 -0.63 53.96
C ARG A 39 -37.34 -2.00 54.54
N PHE A 40 -37.71 -2.96 53.69
CA PHE A 40 -37.79 -4.35 54.13
C PHE A 40 -36.41 -4.84 54.57
N LEU A 41 -36.35 -5.65 55.63
CA LEU A 41 -35.09 -6.22 56.12
C LEU A 41 -34.45 -7.12 55.04
N HIS A 42 -35.27 -7.95 54.38
CA HIS A 42 -34.82 -8.89 53.36
C HIS A 42 -35.76 -8.95 52.16
N ALA A 43 -35.22 -9.17 50.95
CA ALA A 43 -36.00 -9.23 49.71
C ALA A 43 -37.09 -10.32 49.73
N ARG A 44 -36.84 -11.45 50.40
CA ARG A 44 -37.79 -12.56 50.57
C ARG A 44 -39.07 -12.16 51.31
N VAL A 45 -38.99 -11.21 52.26
CA VAL A 45 -40.19 -10.72 52.97
C VAL A 45 -41.10 -9.97 51.99
N ARG A 46 -40.50 -9.12 51.15
CA ARG A 46 -41.22 -8.41 50.09
C ARG A 46 -41.83 -9.37 49.07
N GLU A 47 -41.11 -10.41 48.67
CA GLU A 47 -41.60 -11.44 47.74
C GLU A 47 -42.75 -12.26 48.33
N ALA A 48 -42.66 -12.63 49.62
CA ALA A 48 -43.72 -13.36 50.31
C ALA A 48 -45.02 -12.54 50.40
N VAL A 49 -44.91 -11.24 50.71
CA VAL A 49 -46.06 -10.33 50.75
C VAL A 49 -46.65 -10.10 49.35
N LEU A 50 -45.79 -9.90 48.34
CA LEU A 50 -46.24 -9.77 46.95
C LEU A 50 -46.92 -11.06 46.43
N GLY A 51 -46.48 -12.22 46.89
CA GLY A 51 -47.06 -13.52 46.53
C GLY A 51 -48.44 -13.80 47.12
N GLN A 52 -48.87 -13.04 48.14
CA GLN A 52 -50.22 -13.13 48.70
C GLN A 52 -51.26 -12.31 47.93
N LEU A 53 -50.82 -11.44 47.02
CA LEU A 53 -51.70 -10.61 46.20
C LEU A 53 -52.04 -11.33 44.90
N ASP A 54 -53.32 -11.30 44.53
CA ASP A 54 -53.73 -11.73 43.19
C ASP A 54 -53.21 -10.76 42.10
N ASP A 55 -53.31 -11.16 40.84
CA ASP A 55 -52.79 -10.35 39.73
C ASP A 55 -53.52 -8.99 39.61
N ALA A 56 -54.81 -8.92 39.93
CA ALA A 56 -55.61 -7.69 39.84
C ALA A 56 -55.22 -6.68 40.93
N GLN A 57 -54.96 -7.16 42.15
CA GLN A 57 -54.47 -6.38 43.28
C GLN A 57 -53.05 -5.86 43.01
N ARG A 58 -52.18 -6.71 42.45
CA ARG A 58 -50.82 -6.30 42.05
C ARG A 58 -50.86 -5.23 40.96
N GLU A 59 -51.71 -5.41 39.96
CA GLU A 59 -51.92 -4.43 38.89
C GLU A 59 -52.41 -3.07 39.44
N ALA A 60 -53.41 -3.10 40.33
CA ALA A 60 -53.96 -1.90 40.95
C ALA A 60 -52.92 -1.14 41.78
N LEU A 61 -52.10 -1.85 42.56
CA LEU A 61 -51.02 -1.22 43.34
C LEU A 61 -49.94 -0.62 42.44
N HIS A 62 -49.52 -1.33 41.39
CA HIS A 62 -48.56 -0.79 40.43
C HIS A 62 -49.09 0.46 39.74
N PHE A 63 -50.37 0.48 39.39
CA PHE A 63 -51.02 1.65 38.83
C PHE A 63 -51.08 2.82 39.82
N ALA A 64 -51.46 2.58 41.08
CA ALA A 64 -51.52 3.63 42.10
C ALA A 64 -50.14 4.27 42.37
N VAL A 65 -49.09 3.44 42.47
CA VAL A 65 -47.71 3.92 42.59
C VAL A 65 -47.29 4.70 41.34
N GLY A 66 -47.57 4.16 40.15
CA GLY A 66 -47.25 4.78 38.87
C GLY A 66 -47.94 6.14 38.66
N ALA A 67 -49.23 6.24 38.97
CA ALA A 67 -49.99 7.48 38.86
C ALA A 67 -49.45 8.57 39.80
N ARG A 68 -49.02 8.21 41.02
CA ARG A 68 -48.43 9.17 41.95
C ARG A 68 -47.05 9.65 41.49
N LEU A 69 -46.22 8.74 40.98
CA LEU A 69 -44.93 9.11 40.38
C LEU A 69 -45.12 9.99 39.14
N LEU A 70 -46.16 9.75 38.34
CA LEU A 70 -46.51 10.58 37.18
C LEU A 70 -46.92 11.99 37.60
N ALA A 71 -47.70 12.13 38.67
CA ALA A 71 -48.07 13.45 39.21
C ALA A 71 -46.84 14.23 39.70
N ARG A 72 -45.93 13.59 40.44
CA ARG A 72 -44.66 14.21 40.86
C ARG A 72 -43.77 14.61 39.68
N TRP A 73 -43.77 13.80 38.62
CA TRP A 73 -43.06 14.13 37.39
C TRP A 73 -43.62 15.40 36.73
N ALA A 74 -44.94 15.57 36.71
CA ALA A 74 -45.59 16.76 36.16
C ALA A 74 -45.28 18.05 36.96
N GLU A 75 -44.98 17.93 38.25
CA GLU A 75 -44.62 19.05 39.14
C GLU A 75 -43.16 19.53 38.98
N GLY A 76 -42.33 18.84 38.17
CA GLY A 76 -40.93 19.23 37.90
C GLY A 76 -39.94 18.85 39.00
N ASP A 77 -40.38 18.04 39.97
CA ASP A 77 -39.65 17.76 41.22
C ASP A 77 -38.49 16.75 41.04
N ASP A 78 -38.39 16.05 39.89
CA ASP A 78 -37.34 15.04 39.67
C ASP A 78 -37.09 14.68 38.17
N GLU A 79 -36.52 15.60 37.38
CA GLU A 79 -36.22 15.35 35.95
C GLU A 79 -35.18 14.22 35.69
N HIS A 80 -34.47 13.75 36.73
CA HIS A 80 -33.26 12.93 36.58
C HIS A 80 -33.30 11.55 37.28
N GLY A 81 -34.11 11.32 38.32
CA GLY A 81 -34.04 10.07 39.12
C GLY A 81 -34.97 8.92 38.70
N ASP A 82 -36.27 9.18 38.55
CA ASP A 82 -37.28 8.11 38.66
C ASP A 82 -38.00 7.71 37.35
N LEU A 83 -37.60 8.22 36.17
CA LEU A 83 -38.28 7.89 34.90
C LEU A 83 -38.40 6.38 34.65
N PHE A 84 -37.33 5.63 34.85
CA PHE A 84 -37.34 4.18 34.64
C PHE A 84 -38.10 3.41 35.73
N VAL A 85 -38.16 3.95 36.95
CA VAL A 85 -38.96 3.40 38.07
C VAL A 85 -40.45 3.59 37.79
N LEU A 86 -40.84 4.80 37.40
CA LEU A 86 -42.18 5.15 36.93
C LEU A 86 -42.63 4.22 35.81
N LEU A 87 -41.86 4.14 34.71
CA LEU A 87 -42.21 3.27 33.59
C LEU A 87 -42.19 1.78 33.96
N GLY A 88 -41.36 1.38 34.92
CA GLY A 88 -41.35 0.02 35.47
C GLY A 88 -42.66 -0.34 36.17
N HIS A 89 -43.30 0.61 36.85
CA HIS A 89 -44.63 0.42 37.43
C HIS A 89 -45.71 0.42 36.33
N LEU A 90 -45.69 1.38 35.41
CA LEU A 90 -46.67 1.47 34.32
C LEU A 90 -46.65 0.23 33.39
N ASN A 91 -45.47 -0.34 33.13
CA ASN A 91 -45.31 -1.57 32.34
C ASN A 91 -46.07 -2.79 32.92
N ARG A 92 -46.33 -2.80 34.24
CA ARG A 92 -47.02 -3.90 34.92
C ARG A 92 -48.54 -3.70 34.99
N CYS A 93 -49.05 -2.58 34.49
CA CYS A 93 -50.48 -2.24 34.49
C CYS A 93 -50.91 -1.56 33.19
N ILE A 94 -50.41 -2.06 32.05
CA ILE A 94 -50.73 -1.52 30.71
C ILE A 94 -52.23 -1.43 30.43
N PRO A 95 -53.08 -2.42 30.79
CA PRO A 95 -54.54 -2.30 30.58
C PRO A 95 -55.12 -1.02 31.22
N ARG A 96 -54.75 -0.72 32.46
CA ARG A 96 -55.16 0.52 33.15
C ARG A 96 -54.56 1.79 32.53
N VAL A 97 -53.34 1.72 31.99
CA VAL A 97 -52.72 2.85 31.27
C VAL A 97 -53.47 3.20 29.98
N LEU A 98 -54.03 2.21 29.29
CA LEU A 98 -54.77 2.42 28.03
C LEU A 98 -56.08 3.20 28.23
N GLU A 99 -56.66 3.13 29.43
CA GLU A 99 -57.90 3.82 29.84
C GLU A 99 -57.65 5.15 30.56
N HIS A 100 -56.39 5.49 30.87
CA HIS A 100 -56.05 6.66 31.67
C HIS A 100 -56.06 7.96 30.85
N ASP A 101 -56.50 9.07 31.46
CA ASP A 101 -56.59 10.38 30.79
C ASP A 101 -55.22 10.93 30.36
N ALA A 102 -54.18 10.69 31.15
CA ALA A 102 -52.80 11.10 30.85
C ALA A 102 -52.07 10.19 29.84
N ARG A 103 -52.78 9.32 29.11
CA ARG A 103 -52.20 8.35 28.17
C ARG A 103 -51.28 8.97 27.13
N LEU A 104 -51.59 10.17 26.64
CA LEU A 104 -50.73 10.90 25.70
C LEU A 104 -49.40 11.32 26.35
N GLU A 105 -49.42 11.79 27.60
CA GLU A 105 -48.21 12.19 28.33
C GLU A 105 -47.33 10.98 28.63
N ILE A 106 -47.94 9.87 29.06
CA ILE A 106 -47.25 8.60 29.29
C ILE A 106 -46.54 8.11 28.02
N THR A 107 -47.17 8.27 26.85
CA THR A 107 -46.56 7.94 25.54
C THR A 107 -45.23 8.68 25.34
N TRP A 108 -45.18 9.97 25.69
CA TRP A 108 -43.96 10.77 25.53
C TRP A 108 -42.88 10.44 26.56
N LEU A 109 -43.26 9.97 27.75
CA LEU A 109 -42.32 9.39 28.71
C LEU A 109 -41.65 8.13 28.17
N TYR A 110 -42.40 7.24 27.51
CA TYR A 110 -41.83 6.09 26.81
C TYR A 110 -40.88 6.50 25.68
N HIS A 111 -41.26 7.50 24.88
CA HIS A 111 -40.37 8.04 23.83
C HIS A 111 -39.08 8.61 24.44
N LEU A 112 -39.17 9.38 25.53
CA LEU A 112 -38.01 9.94 26.23
C LEU A 112 -37.11 8.83 26.81
N ALA A 113 -37.69 7.82 27.46
CA ALA A 113 -36.95 6.71 28.03
C ALA A 113 -36.24 5.88 26.95
N GLY A 114 -36.91 5.62 25.82
CA GLY A 114 -36.29 4.97 24.67
C GLY A 114 -35.09 5.76 24.14
N ARG A 115 -35.20 7.10 24.05
CA ARG A 115 -34.09 7.97 23.65
C ARG A 115 -32.93 7.94 24.66
N ARG A 116 -33.22 8.02 25.96
CA ARG A 116 -32.19 7.94 27.03
C ARG A 116 -31.50 6.58 27.03
N ALA A 117 -32.25 5.48 26.91
CA ALA A 117 -31.70 4.12 26.83
C ALA A 117 -30.81 3.94 25.59
N ARG A 118 -31.21 4.47 24.43
CA ARG A 118 -30.41 4.43 23.20
C ARG A 118 -29.11 5.23 23.33
N ALA A 119 -29.13 6.37 24.02
CA ALA A 119 -27.94 7.22 24.21
C ALA A 119 -26.81 6.52 25.00
N VAL A 120 -27.15 5.53 25.84
CA VAL A 120 -26.18 4.70 26.60
C VAL A 120 -26.03 3.29 26.01
N ALA A 121 -26.34 3.10 24.73
CA ALA A 121 -26.26 1.84 24.00
C ALA A 121 -27.10 0.67 24.56
N ALA A 122 -28.12 0.93 25.36
CA ALA A 122 -29.06 -0.08 25.86
C ALA A 122 -30.17 -0.38 24.82
N PHE A 123 -29.79 -0.87 23.63
CA PHE A 123 -30.67 -1.00 22.46
C PHE A 123 -31.95 -1.83 22.70
N LYS A 124 -31.83 -2.96 23.41
CA LYS A 124 -32.98 -3.83 23.73
C LYS A 124 -34.03 -3.12 24.61
N ARG A 125 -33.57 -2.42 25.66
CA ARG A 125 -34.48 -1.62 26.50
C ARG A 125 -35.08 -0.46 25.73
N ALA A 126 -34.30 0.19 24.85
CA ALA A 126 -34.82 1.25 24.00
C ALA A 126 -35.96 0.74 23.10
N ALA A 127 -35.78 -0.44 22.49
CA ALA A 127 -36.80 -1.11 21.68
C ALA A 127 -38.08 -1.38 22.46
N GLU A 128 -37.95 -1.94 23.67
CA GLU A 128 -39.08 -2.19 24.57
C GLU A 128 -39.85 -0.90 24.89
N TYR A 129 -39.14 0.20 25.20
CA TYR A 129 -39.79 1.48 25.47
C TYR A 129 -40.48 2.08 24.25
N PHE A 130 -39.85 2.06 23.06
CA PHE A 130 -40.49 2.60 21.86
C PHE A 130 -41.71 1.76 21.44
N ARG A 131 -41.61 0.43 21.50
CA ARG A 131 -42.74 -0.46 21.20
C ARG A 131 -43.89 -0.25 22.16
N THR A 132 -43.60 -0.14 23.46
CA THR A 132 -44.63 0.13 24.48
C THR A 132 -45.22 1.52 24.28
N GLY A 133 -44.40 2.52 23.96
CA GLY A 133 -44.86 3.86 23.58
C GLY A 133 -45.85 3.83 22.41
N VAL A 134 -45.55 3.08 21.34
CA VAL A 134 -46.46 2.90 20.20
C VAL A 134 -47.76 2.22 20.64
N LEU A 135 -47.68 1.19 21.50
CA LEU A 135 -48.85 0.47 22.01
C LEU A 135 -49.77 1.38 22.84
N VAL A 136 -49.20 2.20 23.73
CA VAL A 136 -49.98 3.10 24.60
C VAL A 136 -50.36 4.40 23.92
N MET A 137 -49.88 4.70 22.72
CA MET A 137 -50.23 5.93 22.03
C MET A 137 -51.73 5.97 21.67
N PRO A 138 -52.47 7.05 21.98
CA PRO A 138 -53.85 7.20 21.53
C PRO A 138 -53.89 7.55 20.04
N GLN A 139 -54.92 7.11 19.31
CA GLN A 139 -55.01 7.37 17.86
C GLN A 139 -55.08 8.87 17.53
N SER A 140 -55.69 9.67 18.39
CA SER A 140 -55.75 11.14 18.28
C SER A 140 -54.37 11.81 18.25
N ALA A 141 -53.32 11.16 18.77
CA ALA A 141 -51.96 11.69 18.76
C ALA A 141 -51.40 11.89 17.35
N TRP A 142 -51.91 11.15 16.35
CA TRP A 142 -51.54 11.39 14.94
C TRP A 142 -52.07 12.73 14.42
N GLU A 143 -53.21 13.21 14.95
CA GLU A 143 -53.82 14.47 14.54
C GLU A 143 -53.25 15.65 15.34
N THR A 144 -53.11 15.50 16.67
CA THR A 144 -52.66 16.59 17.55
C THR A 144 -51.14 16.75 17.61
N ASN A 145 -50.38 15.66 17.45
CA ASN A 145 -48.93 15.61 17.69
C ASN A 145 -48.17 14.83 16.60
N HIS A 146 -48.62 14.95 15.33
CA HIS A 146 -48.12 14.17 14.19
C HIS A 146 -46.59 13.97 14.17
N LYS A 147 -45.81 15.05 14.29
CA LYS A 147 -44.34 15.01 14.22
C LYS A 147 -43.70 14.13 15.29
N GLN A 148 -44.24 14.14 16.51
CA GLN A 148 -43.74 13.31 17.62
C GLN A 148 -44.19 11.86 17.46
N SER A 149 -45.44 11.65 17.02
CA SER A 149 -46.02 10.33 16.73
C SER A 149 -45.23 9.61 15.65
N PHE A 150 -44.91 10.32 14.55
CA PHE A 150 -44.07 9.82 13.47
C PHE A 150 -42.67 9.44 13.96
N ARG A 151 -42.02 10.31 14.75
CA ARG A 151 -40.67 10.04 15.31
C ARG A 151 -40.66 8.82 16.22
N LEU A 152 -41.68 8.62 17.04
CA LEU A 152 -41.82 7.46 17.91
C LEU A 152 -41.95 6.17 17.09
N HIS A 153 -42.82 6.17 16.07
CA HIS A 153 -43.01 5.01 15.18
C HIS A 153 -41.74 4.71 14.38
N LEU A 154 -41.02 5.74 13.92
CA LEU A 154 -39.75 5.58 13.22
C LEU A 154 -38.67 5.00 14.14
N ALA A 155 -38.60 5.41 15.41
CA ALA A 155 -37.69 4.86 16.39
C ALA A 155 -38.05 3.40 16.77
N ALA A 156 -39.35 3.09 16.86
CA ALA A 156 -39.82 1.72 17.05
C ALA A 156 -39.45 0.83 15.84
N LEU A 157 -39.60 1.34 14.63
CA LEU A 157 -39.18 0.66 13.39
C LEU A 157 -37.68 0.36 13.44
N GLU A 158 -36.84 1.36 13.72
CA GLU A 158 -35.37 1.19 13.86
C GLU A 158 -35.02 0.11 14.88
N SER A 159 -35.72 0.09 16.00
CA SER A 159 -35.40 -0.83 17.09
C SER A 159 -35.83 -2.26 16.79
N ALA A 160 -36.98 -2.44 16.12
CA ALA A 160 -37.41 -3.75 15.62
C ALA A 160 -36.37 -4.35 14.65
N LEU A 161 -35.64 -3.52 13.89
CA LEU A 161 -34.55 -3.98 13.02
C LEU A 161 -33.33 -4.47 13.79
N LEU A 162 -32.96 -3.78 14.86
CA LEU A 162 -31.85 -4.21 15.72
C LEU A 162 -32.15 -5.52 16.45
N GLU A 163 -33.43 -5.80 16.73
CA GLU A 163 -33.88 -7.05 17.35
C GLU A 163 -34.22 -8.16 16.35
N HIS A 164 -34.01 -7.93 15.04
CA HIS A 164 -34.37 -8.87 13.96
C HIS A 164 -35.87 -9.21 13.88
N ASP A 165 -36.76 -8.38 14.43
CA ASP A 165 -38.22 -8.49 14.28
C ASP A 165 -38.67 -7.88 12.95
N TYR A 166 -38.39 -8.60 11.86
CA TYR A 166 -38.73 -8.14 10.51
C TYR A 166 -40.23 -8.02 10.27
N LEU A 167 -41.07 -8.83 10.94
CA LEU A 167 -42.52 -8.75 10.83
C LEU A 167 -43.08 -7.50 11.52
N GLY A 168 -42.61 -7.21 12.74
CA GLY A 168 -42.94 -5.97 13.44
C GLY A 168 -42.48 -4.73 12.67
N ALA A 169 -41.25 -4.78 12.13
CA ALA A 169 -40.73 -3.70 11.30
C ALA A 169 -41.57 -3.48 10.03
N ASP A 170 -41.99 -4.54 9.33
CA ASP A 170 -42.81 -4.38 8.13
C ASP A 170 -44.18 -3.79 8.43
N ARG A 171 -44.83 -4.17 9.55
CA ARG A 171 -46.08 -3.53 10.01
C ARG A 171 -45.89 -2.04 10.27
N LEU A 172 -44.86 -1.68 11.03
CA LEU A 172 -44.54 -0.28 11.35
C LEU A 172 -44.22 0.53 10.08
N PHE A 173 -43.55 -0.06 9.11
CA PHE A 173 -43.28 0.57 7.82
C PHE A 173 -44.57 0.93 7.08
N HIS A 174 -45.54 0.01 7.00
CA HIS A 174 -46.82 0.28 6.35
C HIS A 174 -47.59 1.40 7.07
N THR A 175 -47.67 1.35 8.41
CA THR A 175 -48.29 2.43 9.20
C THR A 175 -47.63 3.79 8.96
N LEU A 176 -46.29 3.85 8.94
CA LEU A 176 -45.55 5.07 8.67
C LEU A 176 -45.78 5.59 7.24
N MET A 177 -45.88 4.71 6.24
CA MET A 177 -46.13 5.09 4.86
C MET A 177 -47.55 5.62 4.63
N GLU A 178 -48.55 5.07 5.32
CA GLU A 178 -49.93 5.53 5.30
C GLU A 178 -50.09 6.90 5.98
N ARG A 179 -49.40 7.10 7.11
CA ARG A 179 -49.50 8.32 7.93
C ARG A 179 -48.54 9.43 7.53
N ALA A 180 -47.57 9.18 6.64
CA ALA A 180 -46.61 10.20 6.20
C ALA A 180 -47.28 11.30 5.36
N TYR A 181 -47.24 12.55 5.85
CA TYR A 181 -47.79 13.72 5.16
C TYR A 181 -46.76 14.40 4.25
N THR A 182 -45.47 14.36 4.62
CA THR A 182 -44.42 15.04 3.87
C THR A 182 -43.55 14.08 3.06
N ASP A 183 -42.95 14.58 1.97
CA ASP A 183 -41.96 13.80 1.21
C ASP A 183 -40.73 13.44 2.06
N LEU A 184 -40.38 14.27 3.05
CA LEU A 184 -39.30 13.99 3.99
C LEU A 184 -39.61 12.75 4.85
N GLU A 185 -40.81 12.69 5.42
CA GLU A 185 -41.27 11.55 6.20
C GLU A 185 -41.28 10.27 5.36
N ARG A 186 -41.81 10.35 4.13
CA ARG A 186 -41.79 9.20 3.19
C ARG A 186 -40.37 8.75 2.88
N ALA A 187 -39.45 9.70 2.64
CA ALA A 187 -38.05 9.40 2.37
C ALA A 187 -37.34 8.75 3.57
N GLN A 188 -37.58 9.22 4.79
CA GLN A 188 -37.05 8.64 6.03
C GLN A 188 -37.52 7.19 6.21
N THR A 189 -38.81 6.93 5.99
CA THR A 189 -39.40 5.59 6.07
C THR A 189 -38.83 4.65 5.00
N TYR A 190 -38.71 5.11 3.76
CA TYR A 190 -38.06 4.32 2.69
C TYR A 190 -36.61 3.99 3.02
N ARG A 191 -35.83 4.95 3.55
CA ARG A 191 -34.43 4.71 3.90
C ARG A 191 -34.28 3.55 4.90
N ARG A 192 -35.17 3.50 5.90
CA ARG A 192 -35.23 2.38 6.87
C ARG A 192 -35.55 1.06 6.19
N LYS A 193 -36.52 1.04 5.27
CA LYS A 193 -36.82 -0.16 4.45
C LYS A 193 -35.59 -0.63 3.67
N GLY A 194 -34.80 0.30 3.13
CA GLY A 194 -33.51 0.03 2.52
C GLY A 194 -32.55 -0.71 3.46
N THR A 195 -32.41 -0.25 4.71
CA THR A 195 -31.62 -0.92 5.75
C THR A 195 -32.11 -2.35 6.01
N ILE A 196 -33.43 -2.59 6.07
CA ILE A 196 -34.01 -3.94 6.21
C ILE A 196 -33.56 -4.85 5.07
N LEU A 197 -33.73 -4.37 3.84
CA LEU A 197 -33.41 -5.13 2.64
C LEU A 197 -31.91 -5.45 2.58
N MET A 198 -31.05 -4.55 3.06
CA MET A 198 -29.62 -4.82 3.21
C MET A 198 -29.33 -5.96 4.21
N HIS A 199 -29.96 -5.96 5.39
CA HIS A 199 -29.80 -7.06 6.36
C HIS A 199 -30.31 -8.41 5.84
N LEU A 200 -31.28 -8.38 4.92
CA LEU A 200 -31.81 -9.59 4.26
C LEU A 200 -31.02 -9.99 3.01
N GLY A 201 -29.90 -9.33 2.69
CA GLY A 201 -29.11 -9.58 1.48
C GLY A 201 -29.79 -9.16 0.16
N ARG A 202 -30.91 -8.44 0.22
CA ARG A 202 -31.69 -7.97 -0.93
C ARG A 202 -31.18 -6.61 -1.43
N THR A 203 -29.89 -6.54 -1.72
CA THR A 203 -29.16 -5.31 -2.07
C THR A 203 -29.77 -4.56 -3.27
N ARG A 204 -30.24 -5.30 -4.28
CA ARG A 204 -30.86 -4.69 -5.48
C ARG A 204 -32.12 -3.91 -5.13
N GLU A 205 -32.96 -4.45 -4.26
CA GLU A 205 -34.20 -3.79 -3.83
C GLU A 205 -33.93 -2.64 -2.87
N ALA A 206 -32.92 -2.77 -2.00
CA ALA A 206 -32.49 -1.68 -1.14
C ALA A 206 -32.10 -0.43 -1.96
N ARG A 207 -31.36 -0.64 -3.06
CA ARG A 207 -31.01 0.43 -4.01
C ARG A 207 -32.24 1.03 -4.67
N ASP A 208 -33.18 0.22 -5.14
CA ASP A 208 -34.40 0.73 -5.80
C ASP A 208 -35.26 1.56 -4.85
N VAL A 209 -35.34 1.15 -3.58
CA VAL A 209 -36.00 1.92 -2.52
C VAL A 209 -35.27 3.24 -2.25
N ALA A 210 -33.93 3.25 -2.20
CA ALA A 210 -33.15 4.47 -2.03
C ALA A 210 -33.36 5.46 -3.20
N LEU A 211 -33.39 4.98 -4.44
CA LEU A 211 -33.67 5.81 -5.62
C LEU A 211 -35.09 6.42 -5.57
N LYS A 212 -36.10 5.64 -5.15
CA LYS A 212 -37.47 6.14 -4.95
C LYS A 212 -37.53 7.22 -3.87
N ALA A 213 -36.79 7.04 -2.77
CA ALA A 213 -36.72 8.03 -1.69
C ALA A 213 -36.07 9.34 -2.16
N LEU A 214 -35.00 9.28 -2.96
CA LEU A 214 -34.37 10.46 -3.56
C LEU A 214 -35.32 11.21 -4.50
N GLU A 215 -36.10 10.49 -5.30
CA GLU A 215 -37.07 11.11 -6.20
C GLU A 215 -38.11 11.93 -5.43
N ARG A 216 -38.59 11.43 -4.29
CA ARG A 216 -39.50 12.18 -3.39
C ARG A 216 -38.87 13.46 -2.85
N LEU A 217 -37.56 13.46 -2.61
CA LEU A 217 -36.84 14.67 -2.20
C LEU A 217 -36.49 15.60 -3.38
N GLY A 218 -36.88 15.27 -4.60
CA GLY A 218 -36.68 16.09 -5.81
C GLY A 218 -35.37 15.79 -6.56
N VAL A 219 -34.69 14.68 -6.24
CA VAL A 219 -33.46 14.27 -6.91
C VAL A 219 -33.69 12.98 -7.69
N ARG A 220 -33.62 13.08 -9.03
CA ARG A 220 -33.67 11.93 -9.93
C ARG A 220 -32.27 11.54 -10.37
N LEU A 221 -31.88 10.31 -10.09
CA LEU A 221 -30.69 9.65 -10.63
C LEU A 221 -31.14 8.51 -11.56
N ALA A 222 -30.38 8.27 -12.63
CA ALA A 222 -30.66 7.15 -13.52
C ALA A 222 -30.25 5.83 -12.83
N THR A 223 -31.08 4.80 -12.88
CA THR A 223 -30.76 3.47 -12.31
C THR A 223 -29.53 2.84 -12.95
N ASP A 224 -29.32 3.09 -14.24
CA ASP A 224 -28.12 2.70 -14.99
C ASP A 224 -27.50 3.93 -15.69
N PRO A 225 -26.66 4.70 -14.98
CA PRO A 225 -26.12 5.94 -15.52
C PRO A 225 -25.11 5.67 -16.65
N LYS A 226 -25.46 6.14 -17.85
CA LYS A 226 -24.53 6.33 -18.97
C LYS A 226 -23.56 7.51 -18.76
N PRO A 227 -22.42 7.60 -19.51
CA PRO A 227 -21.42 8.66 -19.34
C PRO A 227 -21.97 10.10 -19.41
N ARG A 228 -23.02 10.33 -20.21
CA ARG A 228 -23.72 11.64 -20.28
C ARG A 228 -24.32 12.08 -18.95
N HIS A 229 -24.79 11.14 -18.11
CA HIS A 229 -25.35 11.46 -16.81
C HIS A 229 -24.25 11.83 -15.81
N LEU A 230 -23.09 11.15 -15.88
CA LEU A 230 -21.90 11.52 -15.12
C LEU A 230 -21.45 12.94 -15.46
N LEU A 231 -21.38 13.28 -16.75
CA LEU A 231 -21.01 14.63 -17.20
C LEU A 231 -22.03 15.69 -16.73
N LEU A 232 -23.32 15.37 -16.73
CA LEU A 232 -24.37 16.25 -16.23
C LEU A 232 -24.21 16.52 -14.72
N GLU A 233 -23.99 15.48 -13.91
CA GLU A 233 -23.76 15.64 -12.47
C GLU A 233 -22.45 16.40 -12.19
N LEU A 234 -21.41 16.14 -12.97
CA LEU A 234 -20.15 16.87 -12.84
C LEU A 234 -20.33 18.36 -13.15
N THR A 235 -21.13 18.68 -14.17
CA THR A 235 -21.46 20.06 -14.51
C THR A 235 -22.24 20.73 -13.37
N ARG A 236 -23.17 20.01 -12.73
CA ARG A 236 -23.88 20.50 -11.54
C ARG A 236 -22.94 20.75 -10.37
N ALA A 237 -22.00 19.83 -10.11
CA ALA A 237 -20.97 19.95 -9.09
C ALA A 237 -20.07 21.17 -9.34
N ARG A 238 -19.55 21.35 -10.55
CA ARG A 238 -18.74 22.53 -10.93
C ARG A 238 -19.51 23.85 -10.79
N ARG A 239 -20.80 23.88 -11.14
CA ARG A 239 -21.66 25.07 -10.93
C ARG A 239 -21.90 25.37 -9.46
N ALA A 240 -22.09 24.34 -8.63
CA ALA A 240 -22.25 24.49 -7.18
C ALA A 240 -20.97 25.01 -6.51
N LEU A 241 -19.81 24.51 -6.96
CA LEU A 241 -18.49 24.97 -6.54
C LEU A 241 -18.29 26.46 -6.89
N GLY A 242 -18.62 26.87 -8.12
CA GLY A 242 -18.47 28.26 -8.56
C GLY A 242 -17.02 28.73 -8.43
N ARG A 243 -16.79 29.82 -7.68
CA ARG A 243 -15.46 30.37 -7.36
C ARG A 243 -14.98 30.04 -5.93
N LYS A 244 -15.68 29.16 -5.21
CA LYS A 244 -15.30 28.81 -3.84
C LYS A 244 -13.95 28.09 -3.84
N THR A 245 -13.06 28.53 -2.96
CA THR A 245 -11.81 27.83 -2.67
C THR A 245 -12.06 26.64 -1.74
N THR A 246 -11.11 25.72 -1.60
CA THR A 246 -11.22 24.63 -0.61
C THR A 246 -11.36 25.16 0.81
N ARG A 247 -10.66 26.23 1.15
CA ARG A 247 -10.83 26.91 2.44
C ARG A 247 -12.27 27.38 2.65
N ALA A 248 -12.86 28.03 1.65
CA ALA A 248 -14.26 28.46 1.73
C ALA A 248 -15.25 27.29 1.83
N LEU A 249 -14.91 26.12 1.26
CA LEU A 249 -15.70 24.90 1.44
C LEU A 249 -15.54 24.32 2.85
N ALA A 250 -14.32 24.27 3.39
CA ALA A 250 -14.06 23.81 4.75
C ALA A 250 -14.82 24.68 5.77
N GLU A 251 -14.78 26.00 5.62
CA GLU A 251 -15.41 26.99 6.51
C GLU A 251 -16.93 27.11 6.33
N HIS A 252 -17.54 26.41 5.37
CA HIS A 252 -18.98 26.52 5.10
C HIS A 252 -19.82 26.09 6.32
N PRO A 253 -20.91 26.82 6.67
CA PRO A 253 -21.77 26.51 7.81
C PRO A 253 -22.33 25.08 7.78
N GLU A 254 -22.62 24.55 8.97
CA GLU A 254 -23.25 23.25 9.14
C GLU A 254 -24.70 23.25 8.65
N ILE A 255 -25.09 22.18 7.96
CA ILE A 255 -26.44 22.00 7.44
C ILE A 255 -27.42 21.76 8.59
N GLN A 256 -28.36 22.70 8.79
CA GLN A 256 -29.45 22.56 9.77
C GLN A 256 -30.74 21.99 9.17
N ASP A 257 -30.91 22.04 7.84
CA ASP A 257 -32.13 21.57 7.16
C ASP A 257 -32.22 20.02 7.17
N PRO A 258 -33.21 19.42 7.87
CA PRO A 258 -33.38 17.97 7.92
C PRO A 258 -33.61 17.33 6.56
N ARG A 259 -34.19 18.05 5.59
CA ARG A 259 -34.43 17.55 4.23
C ARG A 259 -33.11 17.38 3.48
N VAL A 260 -32.19 18.33 3.62
CA VAL A 260 -30.87 18.27 2.98
C VAL A 260 -30.02 17.18 3.62
N LEU A 261 -30.05 17.04 4.95
CA LEU A 261 -29.33 15.96 5.64
C LEU A 261 -29.85 14.58 5.21
N GLU A 262 -31.18 14.41 5.10
CA GLU A 262 -31.75 13.14 4.65
C GLU A 262 -31.39 12.82 3.20
N LEU A 263 -31.35 13.84 2.34
CA LEU A 263 -30.88 13.71 0.97
C LEU A 263 -29.42 13.21 0.91
N LEU A 264 -28.52 13.80 1.71
CA LEU A 264 -27.11 13.37 1.77
C LEU A 264 -26.97 11.94 2.29
N ARG A 265 -27.76 11.54 3.29
CA ARG A 265 -27.78 10.17 3.81
C ARG A 265 -28.19 9.16 2.72
N LEU A 266 -29.26 9.44 1.98
CA LEU A 266 -29.71 8.59 0.88
C LEU A 266 -28.66 8.48 -0.25
N LEU A 267 -27.97 9.58 -0.57
CA LEU A 267 -26.87 9.55 -1.55
C LEU A 267 -25.68 8.72 -1.04
N SER A 268 -25.40 8.73 0.27
CA SER A 268 -24.39 7.88 0.89
C SER A 268 -24.81 6.40 0.89
N ASP A 269 -26.08 6.10 1.15
CA ASP A 269 -26.64 4.74 1.13
C ASP A 269 -26.56 4.11 -0.27
N ILE A 270 -26.66 4.92 -1.34
CA ILE A 270 -26.41 4.45 -2.71
C ILE A 270 -24.99 3.92 -2.86
N ALA A 271 -24.01 4.59 -2.27
CA ALA A 271 -22.63 4.14 -2.36
C ALA A 271 -22.46 2.76 -1.72
N THR A 272 -23.05 2.50 -0.55
CA THR A 272 -22.99 1.18 0.10
C THR A 272 -23.76 0.10 -0.67
N THR A 273 -24.93 0.42 -1.23
CA THR A 273 -25.80 -0.55 -1.93
C THR A 273 -25.38 -0.84 -3.38
N SER A 274 -24.47 -0.04 -3.96
CA SER A 274 -24.20 -0.06 -5.41
C SER A 274 -22.71 -0.13 -5.77
N TYR A 275 -21.80 -0.16 -4.79
CA TYR A 275 -20.35 -0.10 -5.04
C TYR A 275 -19.85 -1.25 -5.92
N ALA A 276 -20.27 -2.48 -5.61
CA ALA A 276 -19.75 -3.69 -6.25
C ALA A 276 -20.24 -3.89 -7.70
N ASP A 277 -21.48 -3.50 -8.00
CA ASP A 277 -22.12 -3.80 -9.29
C ASP A 277 -22.38 -2.56 -10.19
N ARG A 278 -22.53 -1.36 -9.61
CA ARG A 278 -22.89 -0.12 -10.33
C ARG A 278 -22.02 1.07 -9.93
N PRO A 279 -20.71 1.06 -10.26
CA PRO A 279 -19.77 2.14 -9.93
C PRO A 279 -20.17 3.51 -10.51
N MET A 280 -20.76 3.54 -11.71
CA MET A 280 -21.22 4.79 -12.31
C MET A 280 -22.36 5.46 -11.51
N LEU A 281 -23.22 4.66 -10.87
CA LEU A 281 -24.26 5.17 -9.98
C LEU A 281 -23.66 5.80 -8.75
N VAL A 282 -22.68 5.14 -8.13
CA VAL A 282 -21.92 5.69 -6.99
C VAL A 282 -21.25 7.01 -7.36
N ALA A 283 -20.61 7.09 -8.53
CA ALA A 283 -19.99 8.32 -9.00
C ALA A 283 -21.02 9.45 -9.20
N THR A 284 -22.16 9.19 -9.84
CA THR A 284 -23.21 10.20 -10.02
C THR A 284 -23.83 10.65 -8.69
N ALA A 285 -24.06 9.74 -7.75
CA ALA A 285 -24.59 10.05 -6.43
C ALA A 285 -23.59 10.88 -5.61
N GLY A 286 -22.30 10.54 -5.63
CA GLY A 286 -21.26 11.30 -4.94
C GLY A 286 -21.06 12.70 -5.51
N LEU A 287 -21.09 12.87 -6.84
CA LEU A 287 -21.08 14.20 -7.46
C LEU A 287 -22.31 15.03 -7.09
N ARG A 288 -23.49 14.39 -6.99
CA ARG A 288 -24.70 15.07 -6.51
C ARG A 288 -24.56 15.47 -5.03
N ALA A 289 -24.00 14.61 -4.19
CA ALA A 289 -23.75 14.89 -2.78
C ALA A 289 -22.77 16.06 -2.61
N PHE A 290 -21.73 16.12 -3.44
CA PHE A 290 -20.80 17.25 -3.47
C PHE A 290 -21.52 18.54 -3.88
N ALA A 291 -22.36 18.50 -4.92
CA ALA A 291 -23.10 19.67 -5.37
C ALA A 291 -24.08 20.21 -4.30
N VAL A 292 -24.67 19.32 -3.50
CA VAL A 292 -25.51 19.68 -2.34
C VAL A 292 -24.67 20.28 -1.23
N THR A 293 -23.56 19.63 -0.85
CA THR A 293 -22.61 20.12 0.16
C THR A 293 -22.09 21.51 -0.20
N ALA A 294 -21.63 21.72 -1.43
CA ALA A 294 -21.10 23.01 -1.89
C ALA A 294 -22.14 24.15 -1.95
N ARG A 295 -23.45 23.85 -1.86
CA ARG A 295 -24.54 24.85 -1.86
C ARG A 295 -25.11 25.12 -0.48
N HIS A 296 -25.33 24.07 0.30
CA HIS A 296 -26.06 24.13 1.56
C HIS A 296 -25.14 24.08 2.77
N GLY A 297 -23.92 23.59 2.61
CA GLY A 297 -22.88 23.56 3.62
C GLY A 297 -22.44 22.17 4.03
N ASN A 298 -21.84 22.11 5.22
CA ASN A 298 -21.14 20.91 5.67
C ASN A 298 -21.97 20.05 6.60
N SER A 299 -21.66 18.76 6.61
CA SER A 299 -22.15 17.74 7.52
C SER A 299 -21.07 16.68 7.68
N PRO A 300 -21.17 15.74 8.62
CA PRO A 300 -20.24 14.60 8.68
C PRO A 300 -20.07 13.88 7.34
N LEU A 301 -21.13 13.78 6.52
CA LEU A 301 -21.10 13.10 5.21
C LEU A 301 -20.34 13.87 4.11
N SER A 302 -19.99 15.14 4.34
CA SER A 302 -19.37 16.01 3.34
C SER A 302 -17.99 15.52 2.92
N ALA A 303 -17.19 14.98 3.84
CA ALA A 303 -15.85 14.44 3.59
C ALA A 303 -15.84 13.41 2.44
N ARG A 304 -16.79 12.46 2.46
CA ARG A 304 -16.94 11.44 1.42
C ARG A 304 -17.25 12.05 0.05
N SER A 305 -18.05 13.12 0.01
CA SER A 305 -18.40 13.79 -1.24
C SER A 305 -17.21 14.50 -1.88
N PHE A 306 -16.31 15.07 -1.07
CA PHE A 306 -15.06 15.67 -1.54
C PHE A 306 -14.15 14.65 -2.21
N LEU A 307 -14.00 13.45 -1.61
CA LEU A 307 -13.24 12.36 -2.24
C LEU A 307 -13.79 11.96 -3.61
N VAL A 308 -15.10 11.72 -3.72
CA VAL A 308 -15.70 11.30 -5.00
C VAL A 308 -15.53 12.40 -6.06
N TYR A 309 -15.72 13.67 -5.68
CA TYR A 309 -15.46 14.79 -6.59
C TYR A 309 -13.99 14.83 -7.03
N ALA A 310 -13.05 14.66 -6.11
CA ALA A 310 -11.62 14.63 -6.37
C ALA A 310 -11.27 13.60 -7.44
N LEU A 311 -11.75 12.37 -7.29
CA LEU A 311 -11.48 11.25 -8.19
C LEU A 311 -12.03 11.51 -9.60
N ILE A 312 -13.30 11.89 -9.70
CA ILE A 312 -13.95 12.09 -11.01
C ILE A 312 -13.43 13.34 -11.72
N GLU A 313 -13.23 14.44 -10.99
CA GLU A 313 -12.71 15.68 -11.59
C GLU A 313 -11.29 15.49 -12.10
N SER A 314 -10.44 14.76 -11.36
CA SER A 314 -9.09 14.43 -11.81
C SER A 314 -9.08 13.57 -13.07
N GLN A 315 -9.92 12.53 -13.12
CA GLN A 315 -10.05 11.69 -14.30
C GLN A 315 -10.51 12.50 -15.53
N MET A 316 -11.44 13.44 -15.34
CA MET A 316 -12.00 14.25 -16.41
C MET A 316 -11.05 15.36 -16.90
N ARG A 317 -10.20 15.91 -16.02
CA ARG A 317 -9.18 16.90 -16.39
C ARG A 317 -7.89 16.27 -16.91
N GLY A 318 -7.64 15.00 -16.60
CA GLY A 318 -6.33 14.38 -16.80
C GLY A 318 -5.24 15.01 -15.94
N SER A 319 -5.62 15.58 -14.78
CA SER A 319 -4.71 16.20 -13.80
C SER A 319 -5.02 15.65 -12.41
N SER A 320 -3.98 15.47 -11.61
CA SER A 320 -4.03 14.96 -10.24
C SER A 320 -4.29 16.06 -9.20
N ASP A 321 -4.29 17.34 -9.58
CA ASP A 321 -4.49 18.44 -8.66
C ASP A 321 -5.81 18.34 -7.86
N PRO A 322 -6.96 18.01 -8.49
CA PRO A 322 -8.19 17.78 -7.73
C PRO A 322 -8.05 16.66 -6.68
N MET A 323 -7.45 15.51 -7.03
CA MET A 323 -7.18 14.41 -6.08
C MET A 323 -6.39 14.87 -4.85
N ARG A 324 -5.33 15.66 -5.05
CA ARG A 324 -4.52 16.19 -3.95
C ARG A 324 -5.33 17.14 -3.08
N VAL A 325 -5.88 18.18 -3.69
CA VAL A 325 -6.52 19.30 -3.00
C VAL A 325 -7.81 18.90 -2.27
N TYR A 326 -8.68 18.11 -2.91
CA TYR A 326 -9.94 17.67 -2.29
C TYR A 326 -9.75 16.41 -1.44
N GLY A 327 -8.68 15.65 -1.65
CA GLY A 327 -8.29 14.53 -0.78
C GLY A 327 -7.85 15.03 0.60
N GLU A 328 -7.00 16.04 0.65
CA GLU A 328 -6.59 16.70 1.90
C GLU A 328 -7.77 17.36 2.62
N LEU A 329 -8.63 18.07 1.88
CA LEU A 329 -9.87 18.64 2.44
C LEU A 329 -10.77 17.56 3.05
N ALA A 330 -10.88 16.38 2.41
CA ALA A 330 -11.69 15.30 2.97
C ALA A 330 -11.16 14.80 4.32
N LEU A 331 -9.82 14.74 4.49
CA LEU A 331 -9.19 14.35 5.76
C LEU A 331 -9.38 15.44 6.83
N GLU A 332 -9.19 16.71 6.50
CA GLU A 332 -9.45 17.85 7.39
C GLU A 332 -10.89 17.85 7.93
N MET A 333 -11.85 17.49 7.07
CA MET A 333 -13.25 17.43 7.44
C MET A 333 -13.60 16.33 8.44
N LEU A 334 -12.79 15.28 8.57
CA LEU A 334 -12.97 14.24 9.59
C LEU A 334 -12.64 14.76 10.99
N GLU A 335 -11.66 15.65 11.11
CA GLU A 335 -11.30 16.28 12.39
C GLU A 335 -12.40 17.22 12.87
N ARG A 336 -13.03 17.95 11.93
CA ARG A 336 -14.08 18.91 12.25
C ARG A 336 -15.44 18.27 12.54
N TYR A 337 -15.74 17.15 11.89
CA TYR A 337 -17.00 16.42 12.05
C TYR A 337 -16.73 14.94 12.38
N PRO A 338 -16.37 14.62 13.62
CA PRO A 338 -16.01 13.26 14.01
C PRO A 338 -17.23 12.32 13.89
N ASP A 339 -17.12 11.35 12.99
CA ASP A 339 -18.07 10.25 12.80
C ASP A 339 -17.26 9.01 12.38
N ARG A 340 -17.24 7.98 13.23
CA ARG A 340 -16.40 6.79 13.04
C ARG A 340 -16.76 6.01 11.77
N GLY A 341 -18.03 5.96 11.38
CA GLY A 341 -18.46 5.29 10.16
C GLY A 341 -18.00 6.04 8.91
N VAL A 342 -18.10 7.37 8.92
CA VAL A 342 -17.59 8.19 7.82
C VAL A 342 -16.06 8.16 7.76
N GLU A 343 -15.39 8.23 8.90
CA GLU A 343 -13.94 8.14 9.03
C GLU A 343 -13.41 6.86 8.38
N ALA A 344 -14.00 5.71 8.72
CA ALA A 344 -13.67 4.42 8.11
C ALA A 344 -13.78 4.47 6.58
N ALA A 345 -14.91 4.94 6.06
CA ALA A 345 -15.16 4.98 4.62
C ALA A 345 -14.22 5.95 3.88
N VAL A 346 -13.94 7.11 4.46
CA VAL A 346 -13.08 8.15 3.89
C VAL A 346 -11.62 7.70 3.89
N LYS A 347 -11.09 7.22 5.01
CA LYS A 347 -9.69 6.77 5.11
C LYS A 347 -9.42 5.55 4.22
N MET A 348 -10.34 4.57 4.18
CA MET A 348 -10.26 3.43 3.27
C MET A 348 -10.24 3.87 1.80
N THR A 349 -11.14 4.78 1.41
CA THR A 349 -11.20 5.28 0.03
C THR A 349 -9.95 6.11 -0.32
N TYR A 350 -9.47 6.95 0.60
CA TYR A 350 -8.26 7.75 0.42
C TYR A 350 -7.02 6.87 0.21
N ALA A 351 -6.83 5.86 1.07
CA ALA A 351 -5.71 4.93 0.98
C ALA A 351 -5.74 4.06 -0.29
N SER A 352 -6.93 3.67 -0.75
CA SER A 352 -7.08 2.86 -1.97
C SER A 352 -6.91 3.64 -3.26
N THR A 353 -7.17 4.96 -3.29
CA THR A 353 -7.25 5.72 -4.55
C THR A 353 -6.37 6.97 -4.68
N ILE A 354 -6.06 7.65 -3.57
CA ILE A 354 -5.38 8.95 -3.58
C ILE A 354 -3.97 8.84 -2.99
N GLN A 355 -3.82 8.24 -1.82
CA GLN A 355 -2.54 8.20 -1.08
C GLN A 355 -1.37 7.73 -1.97
N HIS A 356 -1.56 6.61 -2.66
CA HIS A 356 -0.53 5.99 -3.47
C HIS A 356 -0.15 6.80 -4.73
N ARG A 357 -0.93 7.83 -5.08
CA ARG A 357 -0.63 8.74 -6.21
C ARG A 357 0.50 9.70 -5.86
N PHE A 358 0.67 10.04 -4.59
CA PHE A 358 1.58 11.10 -4.14
C PHE A 358 2.62 10.61 -3.13
N HIS A 359 2.39 9.45 -2.52
CA HIS A 359 3.25 8.90 -1.46
C HIS A 359 3.53 7.41 -1.68
N PRO A 360 4.64 6.87 -1.14
CA PRO A 360 4.95 5.45 -1.20
C PRO A 360 3.81 4.58 -0.65
N PHE A 361 3.58 3.39 -1.23
CA PHE A 361 2.52 2.46 -0.78
C PHE A 361 2.57 2.17 0.73
N THR A 362 3.77 2.11 1.31
CA THR A 362 3.99 1.85 2.74
C THR A 362 3.41 2.94 3.67
N ARG A 363 3.16 4.15 3.18
CA ARG A 363 2.51 5.23 3.95
C ARG A 363 0.97 5.13 3.96
N GLY A 364 0.38 4.18 3.24
CA GLY A 364 -1.06 3.97 3.24
C GLY A 364 -1.57 3.17 4.44
N ASP A 365 -0.69 2.40 5.09
CA ASP A 365 -1.06 1.45 6.14
C ASP A 365 -1.70 2.09 7.38
N PRO A 366 -1.19 3.23 7.92
CA PRO A 366 -1.81 3.88 9.08
C PRO A 366 -3.27 4.28 8.84
N PHE A 367 -3.58 4.85 7.66
CA PHE A 367 -4.95 5.20 7.29
C PHE A 367 -5.87 3.97 7.26
N LEU A 368 -5.35 2.82 6.85
CA LEU A 368 -6.13 1.58 6.76
C LEU A 368 -6.37 0.96 8.13
N LEU A 369 -5.38 0.99 9.02
CA LEU A 369 -5.55 0.57 10.42
C LEU A 369 -6.59 1.43 11.14
N GLU A 370 -6.47 2.75 11.03
CA GLU A 370 -7.45 3.68 11.59
C GLU A 370 -8.85 3.47 10.98
N ALA A 371 -8.93 3.15 9.68
CA ALA A 371 -10.21 2.84 9.03
C ALA A 371 -10.82 1.53 9.56
N ILE A 372 -10.00 0.51 9.83
CA ILE A 372 -10.45 -0.77 10.41
C ILE A 372 -10.98 -0.54 11.82
N GLU A 373 -10.22 0.17 12.67
CA GLU A 373 -10.63 0.50 14.04
C GLU A 373 -11.95 1.28 14.06
N ALA A 374 -12.03 2.34 13.27
CA ALA A 374 -13.23 3.16 13.16
C ALA A 374 -14.43 2.36 12.62
N GLY A 375 -14.19 1.46 11.66
CA GLY A 375 -15.22 0.61 11.08
C GLY A 375 -15.75 -0.43 12.07
N VAL A 376 -14.88 -1.03 12.89
CA VAL A 376 -15.27 -1.96 13.96
C VAL A 376 -16.11 -1.25 15.02
N GLU A 377 -15.67 -0.08 15.49
CA GLU A 377 -16.42 0.72 16.47
C GLU A 377 -17.78 1.19 15.94
N ALA A 378 -17.85 1.54 14.64
CA ALA A 378 -19.08 1.94 13.98
C ALA A 378 -20.00 0.75 13.61
N GLY A 379 -19.51 -0.49 13.71
CA GLY A 379 -20.22 -1.69 13.25
C GLY A 379 -20.35 -1.80 11.73
N ASP A 380 -19.55 -1.06 10.94
CA ASP A 380 -19.54 -1.13 9.48
C ASP A 380 -18.63 -2.28 8.99
N GLN A 381 -19.21 -3.48 8.96
CA GLN A 381 -18.52 -4.70 8.52
C GLN A 381 -18.04 -4.62 7.06
N THR A 382 -18.79 -3.92 6.20
CA THR A 382 -18.48 -3.89 4.76
C THR A 382 -17.23 -3.06 4.53
N THR A 383 -17.21 -1.83 5.03
CA THR A 383 -16.05 -0.93 4.90
C THR A 383 -14.81 -1.52 5.58
N THR A 384 -14.98 -2.14 6.74
CA THR A 384 -13.87 -2.78 7.47
C THR A 384 -13.27 -3.94 6.66
N SER A 385 -14.10 -4.80 6.06
CA SER A 385 -13.60 -5.88 5.22
C SER A 385 -12.86 -5.35 3.98
N TRP A 386 -13.35 -4.29 3.36
CA TRP A 386 -12.64 -3.62 2.25
C TRP A 386 -11.31 -3.03 2.70
N ALA A 387 -11.24 -2.41 3.88
CA ALA A 387 -10.01 -1.87 4.41
C ALA A 387 -8.92 -2.94 4.60
N HIS A 388 -9.28 -4.11 5.15
CA HIS A 388 -8.36 -5.26 5.22
C HIS A 388 -7.87 -5.71 3.84
N MET A 389 -8.78 -5.81 2.87
CA MET A 389 -8.41 -6.19 1.49
C MET A 389 -7.47 -5.17 0.84
N VAL A 390 -7.74 -3.88 1.00
CA VAL A 390 -6.89 -2.79 0.48
C VAL A 390 -5.52 -2.81 1.15
N ARG A 391 -5.43 -3.14 2.45
CA ARG A 391 -4.15 -3.30 3.16
C ARG A 391 -3.28 -4.37 2.52
N VAL A 392 -3.87 -5.53 2.23
CA VAL A 392 -3.18 -6.62 1.50
C VAL A 392 -2.79 -6.18 0.09
N LEU A 393 -3.65 -5.46 -0.63
CA LEU A 393 -3.34 -4.93 -1.97
C LEU A 393 -2.19 -3.92 -1.97
N ASN A 394 -2.13 -3.04 -0.98
CA ASN A 394 -1.05 -2.07 -0.83
C ASN A 394 0.27 -2.76 -0.45
N ALA A 395 0.25 -3.76 0.43
CA ALA A 395 1.41 -4.58 0.76
C ALA A 395 1.94 -5.36 -0.46
N MET A 396 1.04 -5.90 -1.29
CA MET A 396 1.40 -6.48 -2.58
C MET A 396 2.10 -5.47 -3.49
N ALA A 397 1.51 -4.29 -3.65
CA ALA A 397 2.05 -3.24 -4.51
C ALA A 397 3.38 -2.69 -4.00
N ALA A 398 3.59 -2.67 -2.67
CA ALA A 398 4.86 -2.33 -2.02
C ALA A 398 5.95 -3.40 -2.23
N GLY A 399 5.58 -4.59 -2.69
CA GLY A 399 6.53 -5.68 -2.91
C GLY A 399 6.99 -6.38 -1.63
N CYS A 400 6.12 -6.44 -0.61
CA CYS A 400 6.36 -7.21 0.60
C CYS A 400 6.70 -8.67 0.28
N PRO A 401 7.58 -9.31 1.07
CA PRO A 401 7.85 -10.74 0.96
C PRO A 401 6.56 -11.58 1.02
N LEU A 402 6.53 -12.65 0.21
CA LEU A 402 5.34 -13.50 0.07
C LEU A 402 4.94 -14.22 1.37
N GLU A 403 5.86 -14.39 2.33
CA GLU A 403 5.56 -14.98 3.66
C GLU A 403 4.75 -13.98 4.51
N GLU A 404 5.25 -12.75 4.67
CA GLU A 404 4.56 -11.67 5.38
C GLU A 404 3.19 -11.36 4.78
N LEU A 405 3.08 -11.46 3.44
CA LEU A 405 1.80 -11.27 2.77
C LEU A 405 0.77 -12.37 3.09
N LEU A 406 1.21 -13.60 3.37
CA LEU A 406 0.30 -14.66 3.84
C LEU A 406 -0.22 -14.35 5.25
N GLU A 407 0.60 -13.79 6.12
CA GLU A 407 0.19 -13.39 7.47
C GLU A 407 -0.86 -12.28 7.42
N ALA A 408 -0.65 -11.26 6.58
CA ALA A 408 -1.62 -10.19 6.35
C ALA A 408 -2.94 -10.72 5.75
N LEU A 409 -2.87 -11.73 4.88
CA LEU A 409 -4.04 -12.42 4.34
C LEU A 409 -4.77 -13.25 5.40
N ASP A 410 -4.07 -13.88 6.34
CA ASP A 410 -4.70 -14.64 7.43
C ASP A 410 -5.61 -13.73 8.27
N GLU A 411 -5.19 -12.49 8.53
CA GLU A 411 -6.03 -11.50 9.23
C GLU A 411 -7.25 -11.08 8.41
N CYS A 412 -7.06 -10.75 7.13
CA CYS A 412 -8.14 -10.40 6.21
C CYS A 412 -9.17 -11.54 6.08
N GLN A 413 -8.69 -12.78 5.99
CA GLN A 413 -9.52 -13.97 5.88
C GLN A 413 -10.32 -14.24 7.16
N ARG A 414 -9.67 -14.18 8.33
CA ARG A 414 -10.35 -14.32 9.64
C ARG A 414 -11.51 -13.34 9.79
N TYR A 415 -11.31 -12.08 9.38
CA TYR A 415 -12.36 -11.07 9.44
C TYR A 415 -13.49 -11.37 8.44
N ALA A 416 -13.15 -11.73 7.20
CA ALA A 416 -14.15 -12.06 6.17
C ALA A 416 -15.03 -13.24 6.58
N GLU A 417 -14.43 -14.32 7.11
CA GLU A 417 -15.15 -15.50 7.61
C GLU A 417 -16.04 -15.15 8.83
N GLY A 418 -15.53 -14.35 9.77
CA GLY A 418 -16.28 -13.93 10.95
C GLY A 418 -17.50 -13.04 10.63
N THR A 419 -17.43 -12.29 9.53
CA THR A 419 -18.50 -11.41 9.05
C THR A 419 -19.35 -12.01 7.92
N ARG A 420 -19.04 -13.24 7.48
CA ARG A 420 -19.67 -13.92 6.33
C ARG A 420 -19.66 -13.09 5.05
N HIS A 421 -18.57 -12.36 4.82
CA HIS A 421 -18.39 -11.56 3.61
C HIS A 421 -17.87 -12.45 2.46
N GLU A 422 -18.79 -13.12 1.75
CA GLU A 422 -18.46 -14.11 0.70
C GLU A 422 -17.46 -13.61 -0.35
N GLU A 423 -17.58 -12.34 -0.78
CA GLU A 423 -16.66 -11.74 -1.77
C GLU A 423 -15.24 -11.57 -1.21
N GLY A 424 -15.13 -11.14 0.04
CA GLY A 424 -13.85 -11.05 0.75
C GLY A 424 -13.19 -12.42 0.94
N GLU A 425 -13.96 -13.44 1.32
CA GLU A 425 -13.48 -14.82 1.48
C GLU A 425 -12.90 -15.38 0.18
N LEU A 426 -13.66 -15.26 -0.91
CA LEU A 426 -13.25 -15.75 -2.22
C LEU A 426 -12.01 -14.99 -2.73
N TRP A 427 -11.95 -13.68 -2.52
CA TRP A 427 -10.78 -12.88 -2.88
C TRP A 427 -9.53 -13.33 -2.10
N CYS A 428 -9.65 -13.56 -0.79
CA CYS A 428 -8.56 -14.04 0.06
C CYS A 428 -8.07 -15.42 -0.40
N ALA A 429 -8.98 -16.34 -0.71
CA ALA A 429 -8.65 -17.67 -1.21
C ALA A 429 -7.86 -17.60 -2.52
N LEU A 430 -8.33 -16.82 -3.51
CA LEU A 430 -7.61 -16.63 -4.78
C LEU A 430 -6.22 -16.02 -4.60
N ASN A 431 -6.09 -15.04 -3.70
CA ASN A 431 -4.81 -14.39 -3.41
C ASN A 431 -3.83 -15.35 -2.72
N ARG A 432 -4.32 -16.13 -1.75
CA ARG A 432 -3.54 -17.20 -1.10
C ARG A 432 -3.00 -18.19 -2.11
N GLN A 433 -3.84 -18.69 -3.02
CA GLN A 433 -3.40 -19.63 -4.04
C GLN A 433 -2.40 -19.03 -5.03
N ARG A 434 -2.53 -17.74 -5.37
CA ARG A 434 -1.50 -17.03 -6.15
C ARG A 434 -0.15 -17.08 -5.44
N ILE A 435 -0.13 -16.77 -4.14
CA ILE A 435 1.11 -16.77 -3.35
C ILE A 435 1.68 -18.19 -3.25
N LEU A 436 0.85 -19.20 -2.96
CA LEU A 436 1.30 -20.60 -2.92
C LEU A 436 1.89 -21.05 -4.26
N ALA A 437 1.29 -20.65 -5.38
CA ALA A 437 1.82 -20.95 -6.71
C ALA A 437 3.19 -20.30 -6.96
N LEU A 438 3.36 -19.02 -6.60
CA LEU A 438 4.66 -18.33 -6.68
C LEU A 438 5.73 -18.99 -5.80
N ARG A 439 5.34 -19.49 -4.62
CA ARG A 439 6.20 -20.25 -3.70
C ARG A 439 6.43 -21.70 -4.15
N GLY A 440 5.72 -22.17 -5.17
CA GLY A 440 5.85 -23.52 -5.71
C GLY A 440 5.24 -24.60 -4.81
N LYS A 441 4.13 -24.27 -4.15
CA LYS A 441 3.35 -25.14 -3.25
C LYS A 441 2.03 -25.65 -3.88
N THR A 442 1.75 -25.30 -5.13
CA THR A 442 0.60 -25.80 -5.92
C THR A 442 1.03 -26.89 -6.91
N ASP A 443 0.07 -27.56 -7.55
CA ASP A 443 0.33 -28.67 -8.49
C ASP A 443 1.21 -28.24 -9.67
N ALA A 444 1.10 -26.98 -10.10
CA ALA A 444 1.97 -26.40 -11.10
C ALA A 444 2.23 -24.91 -10.82
N PRO A 445 3.42 -24.36 -11.15
CA PRO A 445 3.76 -22.95 -10.90
C PRO A 445 2.83 -21.90 -11.53
N HIS A 446 2.09 -22.30 -12.58
CA HIS A 446 1.14 -21.46 -13.30
C HIS A 446 -0.33 -21.79 -12.97
N SER A 447 -0.58 -22.72 -12.05
CA SER A 447 -1.91 -23.12 -11.60
C SER A 447 -2.12 -22.76 -10.13
N MET A 448 -3.34 -22.37 -9.80
CA MET A 448 -3.79 -22.14 -8.43
C MET A 448 -4.36 -23.40 -7.78
N THR A 449 -4.39 -24.53 -8.50
CA THR A 449 -4.92 -25.81 -8.01
C THR A 449 -3.93 -26.51 -7.09
N ASP A 450 -4.46 -27.04 -5.98
CA ASP A 450 -3.78 -27.98 -5.10
C ASP A 450 -4.79 -29.00 -4.53
N ARG A 451 -4.38 -29.80 -3.54
CA ARG A 451 -5.24 -30.81 -2.91
C ARG A 451 -6.51 -30.27 -2.25
N ARG A 452 -6.56 -28.98 -1.87
CA ARG A 452 -7.65 -28.35 -1.13
C ARG A 452 -8.41 -27.32 -1.95
N PHE A 453 -7.88 -26.91 -3.10
CA PHE A 453 -8.48 -25.87 -3.93
C PHE A 453 -8.46 -26.26 -5.41
N ASP A 454 -9.63 -26.30 -6.05
CA ASP A 454 -9.76 -26.49 -7.49
C ASP A 454 -10.03 -25.16 -8.20
N GLU A 455 -9.01 -24.66 -8.90
CA GLU A 455 -9.08 -23.44 -9.70
C GLU A 455 -10.23 -23.46 -10.72
N ARG A 456 -10.47 -24.58 -11.39
CA ARG A 456 -11.49 -24.64 -12.46
C ARG A 456 -12.90 -24.53 -11.89
N ALA A 457 -13.17 -25.25 -10.81
CA ALA A 457 -14.46 -25.20 -10.13
C ALA A 457 -14.76 -23.77 -9.62
N VAL A 458 -13.78 -23.15 -8.94
CA VAL A 458 -13.91 -21.80 -8.39
C VAL A 458 -14.11 -20.75 -9.48
N VAL A 459 -13.32 -20.80 -10.56
CA VAL A 459 -13.40 -19.83 -11.67
C VAL A 459 -14.72 -19.96 -12.42
N SER A 460 -15.26 -21.17 -12.56
CA SER A 460 -16.56 -21.38 -13.21
C SER A 460 -17.69 -20.71 -12.42
N GLY A 461 -17.67 -20.85 -11.08
CA GLY A 461 -18.58 -20.12 -10.20
C GLY A 461 -18.38 -18.60 -10.25
N LEU A 462 -17.12 -18.14 -10.28
CA LEU A 462 -16.79 -16.71 -10.37
C LEU A 462 -17.31 -16.06 -11.65
N LEU A 463 -17.14 -16.71 -12.80
CA LEU A 463 -17.58 -16.17 -14.10
C LEU A 463 -19.10 -16.10 -14.22
N ALA A 464 -19.84 -16.94 -13.47
CA ALA A 464 -21.30 -16.89 -13.40
C ALA A 464 -21.83 -15.76 -12.50
N ARG A 465 -21.01 -15.18 -11.63
CA ARG A 465 -21.40 -14.11 -10.69
C ARG A 465 -21.30 -12.73 -11.33
N GLU A 466 -22.15 -11.79 -10.93
CA GLU A 466 -22.02 -10.37 -11.30
C GLU A 466 -21.04 -9.60 -10.39
N SER A 467 -19.76 -10.04 -10.31
CA SER A 467 -18.69 -9.28 -9.62
C SER A 467 -17.51 -8.98 -10.58
N PRO A 468 -17.48 -7.79 -11.21
CA PRO A 468 -16.34 -7.34 -12.02
C PRO A 468 -15.03 -7.27 -11.22
N GLN A 469 -15.12 -6.89 -9.94
CA GLN A 469 -13.99 -6.75 -9.03
C GLN A 469 -13.21 -8.06 -8.86
N LEU A 470 -13.93 -9.15 -8.53
CA LEU A 470 -13.32 -10.46 -8.34
C LEU A 470 -12.76 -11.03 -9.65
N ARG A 471 -13.48 -10.84 -10.78
CA ARG A 471 -13.00 -11.26 -12.11
C ARG A 471 -11.70 -10.59 -12.48
N VAL A 472 -11.63 -9.26 -12.34
CA VAL A 472 -10.40 -8.49 -12.62
C VAL A 472 -9.27 -8.95 -11.70
N SER A 473 -9.53 -9.11 -10.40
CA SER A 473 -8.52 -9.61 -9.44
C SER A 473 -7.96 -10.97 -9.84
N TYR A 474 -8.83 -11.93 -10.16
CA TYR A 474 -8.43 -13.25 -10.63
C TYR A 474 -7.58 -13.18 -11.90
N TRP A 475 -8.02 -12.44 -12.92
CA TRP A 475 -7.28 -12.35 -14.17
C TRP A 475 -5.93 -11.67 -14.00
N VAL A 476 -5.80 -10.66 -13.13
CA VAL A 476 -4.52 -10.04 -12.79
C VAL A 476 -3.59 -11.07 -12.12
N PHE A 477 -4.08 -11.77 -11.10
CA PHE A 477 -3.32 -12.80 -10.39
C PHE A 477 -2.87 -13.92 -11.32
N LYS A 478 -3.76 -14.39 -12.19
CA LYS A 478 -3.45 -15.44 -13.16
C LYS A 478 -2.48 -14.96 -14.23
N THR A 479 -2.61 -13.71 -14.67
CA THR A 479 -1.67 -13.08 -15.62
C THR A 479 -0.26 -13.04 -15.05
N GLU A 480 -0.10 -12.64 -13.78
CA GLU A 480 1.19 -12.65 -13.10
C GLU A 480 1.82 -14.05 -13.10
N LEU A 481 1.06 -15.07 -12.68
CA LEU A 481 1.53 -16.46 -12.66
C LEU A 481 1.95 -16.94 -14.05
N LEU A 482 1.14 -16.69 -15.07
CA LEU A 482 1.44 -17.09 -16.45
C LEU A 482 2.67 -16.37 -17.00
N TYR A 483 2.76 -15.05 -16.78
CA TYR A 483 3.86 -14.24 -17.28
C TYR A 483 5.20 -14.67 -16.65
N LEU A 484 5.26 -14.74 -15.32
CA LEU A 484 6.48 -15.11 -14.60
C LEU A 484 6.95 -16.52 -14.97
N HIS A 485 6.04 -17.46 -15.20
CA HIS A 485 6.37 -18.84 -15.54
C HIS A 485 6.49 -19.12 -17.04
N GLY A 486 6.69 -18.08 -17.86
CA GLY A 486 7.08 -18.23 -19.26
C GLY A 486 5.93 -18.61 -20.20
N ARG A 487 4.71 -18.16 -19.93
CA ARG A 487 3.52 -18.32 -20.77
C ARG A 487 2.99 -16.94 -21.26
N PRO A 488 3.80 -16.11 -21.96
CA PRO A 488 3.45 -14.73 -22.27
C PRO A 488 2.21 -14.60 -23.18
N THR A 489 1.96 -15.54 -24.08
CA THR A 489 0.77 -15.50 -24.96
C THR A 489 -0.53 -15.67 -24.18
N GLN A 490 -0.58 -16.63 -23.25
CA GLN A 490 -1.74 -16.84 -22.38
C GLN A 490 -1.91 -15.67 -21.39
N ALA A 491 -0.79 -15.15 -20.87
CA ALA A 491 -0.80 -13.96 -20.01
C ALA A 491 -1.38 -12.74 -20.75
N LEU A 492 -0.99 -12.53 -22.01
CA LEU A 492 -1.48 -11.43 -22.84
C LEU A 492 -3.01 -11.50 -23.03
N GLU A 493 -3.55 -12.69 -23.31
CA GLU A 493 -4.99 -12.87 -23.49
C GLU A 493 -5.78 -12.51 -22.23
N LEU A 494 -5.37 -13.01 -21.06
CA LEU A 494 -6.03 -12.69 -19.80
C LEU A 494 -5.84 -11.23 -19.41
N ALA A 495 -4.67 -10.65 -19.66
CA ALA A 495 -4.39 -9.24 -19.37
C ALA A 495 -5.28 -8.30 -20.19
N GLU A 496 -5.55 -8.59 -21.47
CA GLU A 496 -6.48 -7.78 -22.28
C GLU A 496 -7.93 -7.92 -21.80
N ARG A 497 -8.35 -9.12 -21.36
CA ARG A 497 -9.68 -9.32 -20.72
C ARG A 497 -9.82 -8.48 -19.45
N ALA A 498 -8.82 -8.54 -18.57
CA ALA A 498 -8.78 -7.73 -17.36
C ALA A 498 -8.78 -6.23 -17.66
N HIS A 499 -8.02 -5.80 -18.66
CA HIS A 499 -7.93 -4.39 -19.03
C HIS A 499 -9.26 -3.85 -19.60
N ALA A 500 -9.97 -4.65 -20.40
CA ALA A 500 -11.29 -4.29 -20.92
C ALA A 500 -12.31 -4.10 -19.78
N GLU A 501 -12.26 -4.96 -18.76
CA GLU A 501 -13.18 -4.89 -17.62
C GLU A 501 -12.75 -3.90 -16.52
N ALA A 502 -11.46 -3.53 -16.43
CA ALA A 502 -10.94 -2.62 -15.41
C ALA A 502 -11.65 -1.26 -15.36
N SER A 503 -12.20 -0.79 -16.49
CA SER A 503 -13.00 0.44 -16.57
C SER A 503 -14.32 0.39 -15.75
N ARG A 504 -14.78 -0.82 -15.41
CA ARG A 504 -16.00 -1.08 -14.64
C ARG A 504 -15.74 -1.22 -13.14
N VAL A 505 -14.57 -0.83 -12.65
CA VAL A 505 -14.17 -1.01 -11.27
C VAL A 505 -13.67 0.31 -10.67
N LEU A 506 -14.23 0.71 -9.54
CA LEU A 506 -13.72 1.81 -8.70
C LEU A 506 -12.76 1.23 -7.65
N GLY A 507 -11.68 1.95 -7.30
CA GLY A 507 -10.85 1.60 -6.13
C GLY A 507 -9.70 0.60 -6.32
N LEU A 508 -9.53 -0.02 -7.50
CA LEU A 508 -8.42 -0.95 -7.79
C LEU A 508 -7.16 -0.28 -8.39
N THR A 509 -6.91 0.99 -8.08
CA THR A 509 -5.92 1.80 -8.80
C THR A 509 -4.50 1.19 -8.78
N PRO A 510 -3.91 0.71 -7.67
CA PRO A 510 -2.60 0.07 -7.71
C PRO A 510 -2.56 -1.19 -8.59
N MET A 511 -3.58 -2.05 -8.54
CA MET A 511 -3.66 -3.23 -9.38
C MET A 511 -3.80 -2.88 -10.86
N VAL A 512 -4.48 -1.79 -11.22
CA VAL A 512 -4.61 -1.35 -12.61
C VAL A 512 -3.25 -0.90 -13.18
N ALA A 513 -2.40 -0.20 -12.41
CA ALA A 513 -1.02 0.07 -12.82
C ALA A 513 -0.24 -1.21 -13.06
N TYR A 514 -0.34 -2.15 -12.11
CA TYR A 514 0.38 -3.42 -12.20
C TYR A 514 -0.08 -4.23 -13.42
N LEU A 515 -1.38 -4.26 -13.69
CA LEU A 515 -1.96 -4.84 -14.90
C LEU A 515 -1.42 -4.18 -16.18
N GLN A 516 -1.31 -2.85 -16.22
CA GLN A 516 -0.74 -2.14 -17.38
C GLN A 516 0.72 -2.54 -17.63
N LEU A 517 1.51 -2.71 -16.56
CA LEU A 517 2.88 -3.20 -16.66
C LEU A 517 2.92 -4.64 -17.20
N LEU A 518 2.18 -5.57 -16.58
CA LEU A 518 2.14 -6.98 -17.02
C LEU A 518 1.68 -7.12 -18.47
N LEU A 519 0.64 -6.37 -18.86
CA LEU A 519 0.17 -6.33 -20.23
C LEU A 519 1.26 -5.81 -21.18
N GLY A 520 1.96 -4.73 -20.82
CA GLY A 520 3.05 -4.16 -21.60
C GLY A 520 4.22 -5.14 -21.78
N LEU A 521 4.60 -5.84 -20.70
CA LEU A 521 5.66 -6.85 -20.74
C LEU A 521 5.27 -8.09 -21.57
N ALA A 522 4.03 -8.57 -21.44
CA ALA A 522 3.52 -9.68 -22.24
C ALA A 522 3.42 -9.32 -23.74
N LEU A 523 3.02 -8.08 -24.06
CA LEU A 523 3.05 -7.53 -25.42
C LEU A 523 4.49 -7.45 -25.96
N ALA A 524 5.45 -7.00 -25.16
CA ALA A 524 6.86 -6.94 -25.57
C ALA A 524 7.45 -8.34 -25.89
N ASP A 525 6.99 -9.39 -25.22
CA ASP A 525 7.42 -10.75 -25.52
C ASP A 525 6.76 -11.32 -26.78
N SER A 526 5.48 -11.02 -27.03
CA SER A 526 4.78 -11.50 -28.23
C SER A 526 5.33 -10.89 -29.53
N LEU A 527 5.96 -9.71 -29.45
CA LEU A 527 6.58 -9.00 -30.56
C LEU A 527 7.77 -9.72 -31.23
N THR A 528 8.41 -10.67 -30.53
CA THR A 528 9.56 -11.41 -31.05
C THR A 528 9.21 -12.35 -32.22
N ARG A 529 7.95 -12.78 -32.33
CA ARG A 529 7.45 -13.72 -33.37
C ARG A 529 6.40 -13.10 -34.30
N ALA A 530 6.20 -11.79 -34.23
CA ALA A 530 5.11 -11.08 -34.92
C ALA A 530 5.48 -10.64 -36.35
N SER A 531 4.49 -10.63 -37.25
CA SER A 531 4.61 -10.02 -38.58
C SER A 531 4.82 -8.50 -38.50
N ALA A 532 5.26 -7.85 -39.58
CA ALA A 532 5.55 -6.41 -39.59
C ALA A 532 4.33 -5.55 -39.18
N THR A 533 3.13 -5.91 -39.61
CA THR A 533 1.87 -5.21 -39.27
C THR A 533 1.45 -5.43 -37.81
N GLN A 534 1.58 -6.67 -37.31
CA GLN A 534 1.35 -7.00 -35.91
C GLN A 534 2.33 -6.26 -34.99
N ARG A 535 3.60 -6.16 -35.41
CA ARG A 535 4.65 -5.42 -34.69
C ARG A 535 4.32 -3.95 -34.54
N LEU A 536 3.87 -3.30 -35.62
CA LEU A 536 3.51 -1.89 -35.58
C LEU A 536 2.32 -1.61 -34.63
N ARG A 537 1.30 -2.47 -34.65
CA ARG A 537 0.13 -2.35 -33.75
C ARG A 537 0.52 -2.54 -32.28
N ALA A 538 1.29 -3.58 -31.97
CA ALA A 538 1.72 -3.85 -30.61
C ALA A 538 2.68 -2.78 -30.06
N VAL A 539 3.60 -2.22 -30.87
CA VAL A 539 4.43 -1.08 -30.44
C VAL A 539 3.59 0.17 -30.15
N ARG A 540 2.55 0.46 -30.96
CA ARG A 540 1.62 1.57 -30.67
C ARG A 540 0.87 1.33 -29.37
N ARG A 541 0.40 0.09 -29.12
CA ARG A 541 -0.28 -0.29 -27.88
C ARG A 541 0.64 -0.16 -26.66
N LEU A 542 1.87 -0.69 -26.75
CA LEU A 542 2.88 -0.58 -25.69
C LEU A 542 3.22 0.88 -25.37
N ARG A 543 3.33 1.75 -26.38
CA ARG A 543 3.50 3.20 -26.17
C ARG A 543 2.27 3.84 -25.51
N GLY A 544 1.06 3.33 -25.76
CA GLY A 544 -0.14 3.75 -25.04
C GLY A 544 -0.06 3.41 -23.55
N LEU A 545 0.36 2.18 -23.22
CA LEU A 545 0.52 1.71 -21.84
C LEU A 545 1.64 2.46 -21.10
N ALA A 546 2.79 2.68 -21.74
CA ALA A 546 3.88 3.48 -21.16
C ALA A 546 3.43 4.93 -20.88
N ARG A 547 2.65 5.54 -21.77
CA ARG A 547 2.07 6.89 -21.53
C ARG A 547 1.09 6.91 -20.35
N ALA A 548 0.27 5.87 -20.20
CA ALA A 548 -0.64 5.78 -19.06
C ALA A 548 0.14 5.69 -17.73
N LEU A 549 1.18 4.84 -17.68
CA LEU A 549 2.06 4.74 -16.50
C LEU A 549 2.90 5.99 -16.28
N ARG A 550 3.25 6.74 -17.32
CA ARG A 550 3.97 8.03 -17.18
C ARG A 550 3.16 9.04 -16.38
N SER A 551 1.88 9.20 -16.70
CA SER A 551 0.98 10.08 -15.91
C SER A 551 0.94 9.66 -14.43
N TRP A 552 1.22 8.40 -14.12
CA TRP A 552 1.28 7.91 -12.76
C TRP A 552 2.65 8.12 -12.12
N ALA A 553 3.72 7.98 -12.89
CA ALA A 553 5.08 8.28 -12.48
C ALA A 553 5.33 9.77 -12.23
N ASP A 554 4.63 10.65 -12.96
CA ASP A 554 4.74 12.10 -12.80
C ASP A 554 4.22 12.55 -11.42
N ASP A 555 3.11 11.97 -10.93
CA ASP A 555 2.56 12.26 -9.60
C ASP A 555 3.26 11.47 -8.48
N GLY A 556 3.51 10.17 -8.73
CA GLY A 556 3.95 9.21 -7.72
C GLY A 556 5.23 8.48 -8.16
N PRO A 557 6.37 9.16 -8.27
CA PRO A 557 7.58 8.59 -8.85
C PRO A 557 8.11 7.39 -8.06
N ALA A 558 7.98 7.38 -6.73
CA ALA A 558 8.38 6.26 -5.89
C ALA A 558 7.65 4.95 -6.27
N ASN A 559 6.37 5.02 -6.63
CA ASN A 559 5.58 3.82 -6.90
C ASN A 559 5.60 3.40 -8.38
N TYR A 560 5.67 4.36 -9.31
CA TYR A 560 5.35 4.09 -10.72
C TYR A 560 6.48 4.38 -11.72
N ARG A 561 7.49 5.19 -11.34
CA ARG A 561 8.56 5.58 -12.28
C ARG A 561 9.38 4.39 -12.75
N GLY A 562 9.66 3.43 -11.88
CA GLY A 562 10.35 2.19 -12.24
C GLY A 562 9.60 1.38 -13.30
N SER A 563 8.29 1.19 -13.13
CA SER A 563 7.42 0.49 -14.09
C SER A 563 7.35 1.19 -15.44
N TYR A 564 7.25 2.53 -15.43
CA TYR A 564 7.30 3.34 -16.66
C TYR A 564 8.62 3.18 -17.41
N LEU A 565 9.75 3.32 -16.71
CA LEU A 565 11.09 3.19 -17.29
C LEU A 565 11.33 1.78 -17.84
N LEU A 566 10.81 0.74 -17.18
CA LEU A 566 10.89 -0.63 -17.67
C LEU A 566 10.16 -0.82 -19.01
N LEU A 567 8.94 -0.26 -19.17
CA LEU A 567 8.25 -0.30 -20.47
C LEU A 567 8.96 0.52 -21.55
N GLU A 568 9.57 1.65 -21.18
CA GLU A 568 10.40 2.43 -22.10
C GLU A 568 11.66 1.66 -22.55
N ALA A 569 12.29 0.88 -21.66
CA ALA A 569 13.40 0.01 -22.00
C ALA A 569 12.98 -1.07 -23.01
N GLU A 570 11.80 -1.68 -22.83
CA GLU A 570 11.23 -2.62 -23.79
C GLU A 570 10.91 -1.97 -25.14
N LEU A 571 10.40 -0.74 -25.15
CA LEU A 571 10.18 0.04 -26.37
C LEU A 571 11.49 0.32 -27.12
N ALA A 572 12.56 0.71 -26.41
CA ALA A 572 13.88 0.92 -26.98
C ALA A 572 14.46 -0.38 -27.55
N ARG A 573 14.35 -1.49 -26.80
CA ARG A 573 14.75 -2.83 -27.27
C ARG A 573 14.09 -3.20 -28.59
N HIS A 574 12.79 -2.91 -28.76
CA HIS A 574 12.07 -3.20 -30.01
C HIS A 574 12.40 -2.25 -31.17
N ARG A 575 12.81 -1.02 -30.87
CA ARG A 575 13.34 -0.07 -31.85
C ARG A 575 14.76 -0.39 -32.29
N ARG A 576 15.42 -1.37 -31.64
CA ARG A 576 16.85 -1.70 -31.81
C ARG A 576 17.77 -0.52 -31.44
N ASP A 577 17.33 0.31 -30.49
CA ASP A 577 18.16 1.34 -29.89
C ASP A 577 18.74 0.78 -28.58
N ASP A 578 19.87 0.10 -28.71
CA ASP A 578 20.48 -0.65 -27.61
C ASP A 578 21.02 0.27 -26.52
N HIS A 579 21.57 1.42 -26.90
CA HIS A 579 22.06 2.42 -25.96
C HIS A 579 20.94 3.03 -25.12
N ALA A 580 19.80 3.36 -25.74
CA ALA A 580 18.63 3.79 -24.97
C ALA A 580 18.07 2.64 -24.11
N ALA A 581 18.04 1.40 -24.61
CA ALA A 581 17.53 0.27 -23.85
C ALA A 581 18.35 0.00 -22.58
N ILE A 582 19.68 -0.02 -22.68
CA ILE A 582 20.60 -0.23 -21.54
C ILE A 582 20.35 0.83 -20.46
N ARG A 583 20.42 2.12 -20.83
CA ARG A 583 20.20 3.22 -19.87
C ARG A 583 18.84 3.14 -19.20
N ARG A 584 17.78 2.85 -19.95
CA ARG A 584 16.42 2.75 -19.39
C ARG A 584 16.25 1.53 -18.48
N TYR A 585 16.92 0.41 -18.75
CA TYR A 585 16.94 -0.71 -17.81
C TYR A 585 17.66 -0.35 -16.51
N ASP A 586 18.83 0.30 -16.59
CA ASP A 586 19.57 0.71 -15.40
C ASP A 586 18.82 1.75 -14.58
N ASP A 587 18.22 2.75 -15.23
CA ASP A 587 17.36 3.72 -14.56
C ASP A 587 16.16 3.06 -13.87
N ALA A 588 15.50 2.10 -14.54
CA ALA A 588 14.39 1.36 -13.95
C ALA A 588 14.86 0.56 -12.73
N ILE A 589 15.97 -0.17 -12.83
CA ILE A 589 16.53 -1.00 -11.75
C ILE A 589 16.94 -0.14 -10.55
N ARG A 590 17.59 1.01 -10.79
CA ARG A 590 17.97 1.96 -9.75
C ARG A 590 16.75 2.49 -9.01
N GLN A 591 15.76 3.00 -9.75
CA GLN A 591 14.54 3.54 -9.16
C GLN A 591 13.75 2.49 -8.36
N LEU A 592 13.61 1.28 -8.90
CA LEU A 592 12.89 0.18 -8.23
C LEU A 592 13.61 -0.27 -6.96
N ARG A 593 14.95 -0.23 -6.94
CA ARG A 593 15.76 -0.53 -5.75
C ARG A 593 15.59 0.54 -4.68
N GLU A 594 15.70 1.81 -5.04
CA GLU A 594 15.49 2.94 -4.12
C GLU A 594 14.08 2.94 -3.52
N SER A 595 13.09 2.53 -4.31
CA SER A 595 11.69 2.46 -3.88
C SER A 595 11.33 1.19 -3.12
N GLY A 596 12.24 0.22 -3.00
CA GLY A 596 12.02 -1.04 -2.28
C GLY A 596 11.05 -2.03 -2.94
N LEU A 597 10.71 -1.84 -4.23
CA LEU A 597 9.70 -2.65 -4.93
C LEU A 597 10.30 -3.97 -5.43
N THR A 598 10.56 -4.90 -4.50
CA THR A 598 11.37 -6.12 -4.72
C THR A 598 10.88 -6.99 -5.90
N HIS A 599 9.58 -7.23 -6.00
CA HIS A 599 8.99 -8.03 -7.07
C HIS A 599 9.23 -7.43 -8.46
N LEU A 600 9.06 -6.10 -8.61
CA LEU A 600 9.32 -5.40 -9.87
C LEU A 600 10.81 -5.30 -10.17
N LEU A 601 11.64 -5.11 -9.14
CA LEU A 601 13.10 -5.11 -9.27
C LEU A 601 13.59 -6.45 -9.85
N ALA A 602 13.08 -7.57 -9.34
CA ALA A 602 13.40 -8.90 -9.83
C ALA A 602 13.02 -9.06 -11.31
N MET A 603 11.82 -8.60 -11.69
CA MET A 603 11.38 -8.60 -13.09
C MET A 603 12.30 -7.74 -13.97
N ALA A 604 12.59 -6.50 -13.58
CA ALA A 604 13.44 -5.59 -14.34
C ALA A 604 14.86 -6.14 -14.56
N GLN A 605 15.46 -6.71 -13.52
CA GLN A 605 16.78 -7.36 -13.60
C GLN A 605 16.74 -8.58 -14.53
N GLU A 606 15.68 -9.40 -14.48
CA GLU A 606 15.54 -10.52 -15.40
C GLU A 606 15.37 -10.05 -16.86
N ARG A 607 14.61 -8.96 -17.10
CA ARG A 607 14.46 -8.38 -18.43
C ARG A 607 15.79 -7.87 -18.98
N ALA A 608 16.56 -7.14 -18.18
CA ALA A 608 17.89 -6.67 -18.56
C ALA A 608 18.83 -7.85 -18.86
N GLY A 609 18.87 -8.87 -17.99
CA GLY A 609 19.69 -10.06 -18.21
C GLY A 609 19.34 -10.80 -19.51
N ARG A 610 18.04 -10.97 -19.79
CA ARG A 610 17.58 -11.54 -21.07
C ARG A 610 17.93 -10.67 -22.28
N PHE A 611 17.91 -9.35 -22.13
CA PHE A 611 18.29 -8.40 -23.18
C PHE A 611 19.76 -8.56 -23.58
N PHE A 612 20.67 -8.65 -22.60
CA PHE A 612 22.10 -8.86 -22.81
C PHE A 612 22.40 -10.25 -23.38
N HIS A 613 21.75 -11.30 -22.85
CA HIS A 613 21.90 -12.66 -23.37
C HIS A 613 21.49 -12.75 -24.84
N ALA A 614 20.38 -12.11 -25.23
CA ALA A 614 19.94 -12.08 -26.63
C ALA A 614 20.89 -11.34 -27.59
N ARG A 615 21.89 -10.62 -27.07
CA ARG A 615 22.93 -9.89 -27.81
C ARG A 615 24.30 -10.58 -27.74
N GLY A 616 24.38 -11.75 -27.11
CA GLY A 616 25.65 -12.47 -26.89
C GLY A 616 26.56 -11.83 -25.85
N LEU A 617 26.05 -10.90 -25.03
CA LEU A 617 26.77 -10.25 -23.94
C LEU A 617 26.57 -11.02 -22.63
N ASP A 618 27.05 -12.26 -22.59
CA ASP A 618 26.70 -13.23 -21.55
C ASP A 618 27.24 -12.88 -20.15
N GLU A 619 28.39 -12.22 -20.04
CA GLU A 619 28.94 -11.77 -18.75
C GLU A 619 27.99 -10.78 -18.05
N PHE A 620 27.51 -9.79 -18.80
CA PHE A 620 26.49 -8.85 -18.32
C PHE A 620 25.17 -9.56 -18.05
N ALA A 621 24.77 -10.49 -18.91
CA ALA A 621 23.56 -11.28 -18.71
C ALA A 621 23.59 -12.03 -17.37
N VAL A 622 24.69 -12.72 -17.06
CA VAL A 622 24.88 -13.46 -15.81
C VAL A 622 24.79 -12.52 -14.61
N LEU A 623 25.42 -11.33 -14.66
CA LEU A 623 25.35 -10.35 -13.59
C LEU A 623 23.90 -9.95 -13.25
N TYR A 624 23.12 -9.55 -14.26
CA TYR A 624 21.72 -9.14 -14.04
C TYR A 624 20.83 -10.32 -13.63
N LEU A 625 21.06 -11.52 -14.18
CA LEU A 625 20.30 -12.72 -13.82
C LEU A 625 20.60 -13.22 -12.40
N GLN A 626 21.84 -13.10 -11.91
CA GLN A 626 22.19 -13.37 -10.52
C GLN A 626 21.51 -12.37 -9.57
N ARG A 627 21.48 -11.08 -9.94
CA ARG A 627 20.73 -10.08 -9.18
C ARG A 627 19.24 -10.39 -9.15
N ALA A 628 18.65 -10.75 -10.30
CA ALA A 628 17.26 -11.16 -10.39
C ALA A 628 16.96 -12.38 -9.51
N HIS A 629 17.86 -13.37 -9.49
CA HIS A 629 17.78 -14.55 -8.63
C HIS A 629 17.70 -14.16 -7.15
N MET A 630 18.62 -13.33 -6.66
CA MET A 630 18.60 -12.82 -5.28
C MET A 630 17.31 -12.05 -4.96
N SER A 631 16.83 -11.22 -5.88
CA SER A 631 15.58 -10.46 -5.69
C SER A 631 14.34 -11.37 -5.65
N TYR A 632 14.28 -12.41 -6.49
CA TYR A 632 13.21 -13.42 -6.43
C TYR A 632 13.28 -14.27 -5.15
N GLU A 633 14.49 -14.57 -4.65
CA GLU A 633 14.69 -15.25 -3.37
C GLU A 633 14.17 -14.40 -2.21
N ARG A 634 14.55 -13.11 -2.16
CA ARG A 634 14.05 -12.15 -1.15
C ARG A 634 12.53 -11.95 -1.21
N TRP A 635 11.95 -11.90 -2.41
CA TRP A 635 10.50 -11.81 -2.55
C TRP A 635 9.81 -13.12 -2.12
N GLY A 636 10.49 -14.27 -2.23
CA GLY A 636 9.95 -15.59 -1.89
C GLY A 636 9.34 -16.34 -3.07
N ALA A 637 9.56 -15.89 -4.31
CA ALA A 637 9.01 -16.52 -5.52
C ALA A 637 9.84 -17.75 -5.95
N LEU A 638 9.85 -18.79 -5.10
CA LEU A 638 10.70 -19.97 -5.25
C LEU A 638 10.42 -20.77 -6.53
N ALA A 639 9.17 -20.83 -7.01
CA ALA A 639 8.84 -21.52 -8.25
C ALA A 639 9.50 -20.85 -9.47
N LYS A 640 9.53 -19.51 -9.45
CA LYS A 640 10.18 -18.68 -10.46
C LYS A 640 11.70 -18.82 -10.41
N LEU A 641 12.28 -18.88 -9.22
CA LEU A 641 13.71 -19.11 -9.02
C LEU A 641 14.16 -20.45 -9.64
N ARG A 642 13.44 -21.54 -9.36
CA ARG A 642 13.71 -22.86 -9.98
C ARG A 642 13.62 -22.83 -11.50
N LEU A 643 12.67 -22.07 -12.07
CA LEU A 643 12.55 -21.88 -13.51
C LEU A 643 13.75 -21.13 -14.09
N LEU A 644 14.23 -20.10 -13.38
CA LEU A 644 15.38 -19.31 -13.80
C LEU A 644 16.66 -20.15 -13.82
N GLU A 645 16.89 -20.97 -12.79
CA GLU A 645 18.01 -21.90 -12.70
C GLU A 645 17.99 -22.97 -13.80
N ARG A 646 16.80 -23.49 -14.14
CA ARG A 646 16.65 -24.44 -15.27
C ARG A 646 16.96 -23.78 -16.61
N ARG A 647 16.59 -22.51 -16.79
CA ARG A 647 16.80 -21.78 -18.05
C ARG A 647 18.22 -21.29 -18.22
N PHE A 648 18.91 -21.00 -17.12
CA PHE A 648 20.30 -20.52 -17.11
C PHE A 648 21.14 -21.34 -16.11
N PRO A 649 21.60 -22.55 -16.50
CA PRO A 649 22.29 -23.48 -15.61
C PRO A 649 23.53 -22.89 -14.91
N GLN A 650 24.20 -21.96 -15.58
CA GLN A 650 25.35 -21.19 -15.08
C GLN A 650 25.08 -20.45 -13.75
N LEU A 651 23.83 -20.12 -13.43
CA LEU A 651 23.47 -19.56 -12.12
C LEU A 651 23.60 -20.59 -10.98
N GLY A 652 23.29 -21.86 -11.26
CA GLY A 652 23.39 -22.94 -10.28
C GLY A 652 24.83 -23.38 -9.98
N GLU A 653 25.74 -23.20 -10.94
CA GLU A 653 27.17 -23.51 -10.78
C GLU A 653 27.91 -22.48 -9.93
N SER A 654 27.63 -21.19 -10.11
CA SER A 654 28.22 -20.12 -9.28
C SER A 654 27.86 -20.28 -7.80
N ARG A 655 26.63 -20.71 -7.50
CA ARG A 655 26.17 -20.98 -6.12
C ARG A 655 26.76 -22.26 -5.55
N ARG A 656 26.93 -23.33 -6.34
CA ARG A 656 27.64 -24.55 -5.91
C ARG A 656 29.10 -24.23 -5.57
N ARG A 657 29.76 -23.39 -6.37
CA ARG A 657 31.10 -22.88 -6.06
C ARG A 657 31.11 -22.05 -4.77
N ALA A 658 30.24 -21.06 -4.62
CA ALA A 658 30.16 -20.24 -3.40
C ALA A 658 29.85 -21.05 -2.11
N ARG A 659 28.95 -22.05 -2.19
CA ARG A 659 28.65 -22.96 -1.07
C ARG A 659 29.79 -23.95 -0.80
N ALA A 660 30.45 -24.46 -1.83
CA ALA A 660 31.61 -25.34 -1.65
C ALA A 660 32.77 -24.59 -0.97
N THR A 661 32.97 -23.31 -1.31
CA THR A 661 33.94 -22.46 -0.60
C THR A 661 33.57 -22.30 0.86
N ASN A 662 32.31 -21.99 1.20
CA ASN A 662 31.87 -21.86 2.60
C ASN A 662 31.89 -23.17 3.42
N LEU A 663 31.72 -24.33 2.78
CA LEU A 663 31.83 -25.64 3.41
C LEU A 663 33.29 -26.09 3.63
N LEU A 664 34.21 -25.66 2.75
CA LEU A 664 35.65 -25.92 2.91
C LEU A 664 36.28 -25.07 4.02
N THR A 665 35.77 -23.85 4.26
CA THR A 665 36.22 -23.00 5.38
C THR A 665 35.70 -23.47 6.74
N THR A 666 34.54 -24.14 6.80
CA THR A 666 33.94 -24.64 8.05
C THR A 666 34.44 -26.03 8.46
N SER A 667 35.05 -26.82 7.56
CA SER A 667 35.56 -28.17 7.91
C SER A 667 37.00 -28.22 8.43
N ARG A 668 37.76 -27.10 8.41
CA ARG A 668 39.14 -27.04 8.95
C ARG A 668 39.25 -26.53 10.39
N GLY A 669 38.13 -26.22 11.05
CA GLY A 669 38.10 -25.63 12.39
C GLY A 669 37.65 -26.52 13.56
N TYR A 670 37.27 -27.79 13.32
CA TYR A 670 36.73 -28.63 14.39
C TYR A 670 37.40 -30.00 14.46
N SER A 671 38.58 -30.03 15.10
CA SER A 671 39.17 -31.26 15.66
C SER A 671 40.23 -30.88 16.68
N ARG A 672 39.81 -30.52 17.90
CA ARG A 672 40.51 -30.90 19.14
C ARG A 672 39.70 -30.59 20.41
N THR A 673 39.38 -31.68 21.11
CA THR A 673 39.18 -31.86 22.56
C THR A 673 38.05 -31.09 23.25
N ALA A 674 36.97 -31.84 23.52
CA ALA A 674 36.00 -31.59 24.57
C ALA A 674 36.52 -32.17 25.90
N GLN A 675 36.44 -31.38 26.98
CA GLN A 675 36.26 -31.86 28.35
C GLN A 675 35.69 -30.73 29.23
N ASP A 676 34.48 -31.01 29.73
CA ASP A 676 33.85 -30.67 31.01
C ASP A 676 33.77 -29.23 31.54
N GLY A 677 32.53 -28.85 31.95
CA GLY A 677 32.29 -27.82 32.96
C GLY A 677 31.02 -26.98 32.77
N GLU A 678 29.96 -27.31 33.50
CA GLU A 678 28.74 -26.49 33.69
C GLU A 678 29.06 -25.14 34.37
N HIS A 679 28.39 -24.05 33.95
CA HIS A 679 27.60 -23.14 34.82
C HIS A 679 27.24 -21.79 34.16
N THR A 680 25.98 -21.39 34.42
CA THR A 680 25.43 -20.02 34.54
C THR A 680 25.21 -19.11 33.33
N ARG A 681 23.94 -18.68 33.21
CA ARG A 681 23.46 -17.50 32.49
C ARG A 681 24.04 -16.23 33.11
N GLN A 682 24.64 -15.37 32.30
CA GLN A 682 24.60 -13.92 32.51
C GLN A 682 24.82 -13.17 31.19
N GLU A 683 23.98 -12.16 30.98
CA GLU A 683 24.08 -11.16 29.93
C GLU A 683 25.41 -10.39 30.05
N GLY A 684 26.08 -10.16 28.91
CA GLY A 684 27.32 -9.41 28.87
C GLY A 684 27.83 -9.19 27.45
N SER A 685 27.71 -7.93 27.01
CA SER A 685 28.49 -7.25 25.95
C SER A 685 29.66 -8.05 25.35
N LEU A 686 29.55 -8.41 24.06
CA LEU A 686 30.68 -8.95 23.29
C LEU A 686 31.31 -7.84 22.43
N SER A 687 32.35 -7.23 23.00
CA SER A 687 33.37 -6.53 22.23
C SER A 687 34.31 -7.53 21.55
N ALA A 688 34.43 -7.36 20.24
CA ALA A 688 35.57 -7.61 19.38
C ALA A 688 36.70 -8.53 19.89
N THR A 689 36.79 -9.73 19.32
CA THR A 689 38.07 -10.41 19.06
C THR A 689 37.92 -11.30 17.82
N SER A 690 38.42 -10.82 16.69
CA SER A 690 38.86 -11.63 15.53
C SER A 690 39.47 -10.68 14.49
N TRP A 691 40.70 -10.24 14.79
CA TRP A 691 41.59 -9.62 13.80
C TRP A 691 42.02 -10.70 12.80
N GLY A 692 41.33 -10.76 11.65
CA GLY A 692 41.62 -11.73 10.58
C GLY A 692 40.79 -11.55 9.30
N GLU A 693 39.62 -10.92 9.38
CA GLU A 693 38.71 -10.74 8.22
C GLU A 693 38.89 -9.42 7.46
N HIS A 694 39.74 -8.50 7.93
CA HIS A 694 39.86 -7.14 7.35
C HIS A 694 40.65 -7.06 6.03
N GLY A 695 41.40 -8.09 5.63
CA GLY A 695 42.17 -8.08 4.38
C GLY A 695 41.32 -8.21 3.11
N GLN A 696 40.30 -9.09 3.12
CA GLN A 696 39.48 -9.38 1.93
C GLN A 696 38.34 -8.37 1.71
N ALA A 697 37.87 -7.69 2.75
CA ALA A 697 36.83 -6.67 2.64
C ALA A 697 37.34 -5.34 2.06
N LEU A 698 38.61 -4.99 2.34
CA LEU A 698 39.29 -3.83 1.74
C LEU A 698 39.53 -4.04 0.24
N ASP A 699 39.90 -5.25 -0.18
CA ASP A 699 40.14 -5.60 -1.59
C ASP A 699 38.90 -5.40 -2.47
N PHE A 700 37.70 -5.75 -1.98
CA PHE A 700 36.46 -5.63 -2.77
C PHE A 700 35.93 -4.19 -2.84
N ALA A 701 36.09 -3.42 -1.77
CA ALA A 701 35.71 -2.00 -1.74
C ALA A 701 36.59 -1.18 -2.70
N SER A 702 37.89 -1.46 -2.78
CA SER A 702 38.81 -0.80 -3.73
C SER A 702 38.49 -1.14 -5.19
N VAL A 703 38.16 -2.40 -5.49
CA VAL A 703 37.71 -2.82 -6.83
C VAL A 703 36.37 -2.18 -7.21
N LEU A 704 35.44 -2.04 -6.26
CA LEU A 704 34.15 -1.37 -6.48
C LEU A 704 34.31 0.14 -6.70
N LYS A 705 35.11 0.82 -5.87
CA LYS A 705 35.45 2.24 -6.05
C LYS A 705 36.08 2.51 -7.42
N LEU A 706 36.94 1.60 -7.90
CA LEU A 706 37.54 1.71 -9.22
C LEU A 706 36.53 1.47 -10.34
N THR A 707 35.67 0.45 -10.21
CA THR A 707 34.62 0.18 -11.21
C THR A 707 33.65 1.36 -11.33
N GLU A 708 33.31 2.00 -10.21
CA GLU A 708 32.50 3.22 -10.18
C GLU A 708 33.24 4.42 -10.77
N ALA A 709 34.50 4.65 -10.38
CA ALA A 709 35.31 5.74 -10.93
C ALA A 709 35.56 5.61 -12.44
N PHE A 710 35.70 4.38 -12.95
CA PHE A 710 35.87 4.09 -14.38
C PHE A 710 34.56 4.22 -15.17
N ALA A 711 33.42 4.01 -14.53
CA ALA A 711 32.12 4.20 -15.16
C ALA A 711 31.71 5.69 -15.26
N THR A 712 32.29 6.57 -14.43
CA THR A 712 31.92 7.99 -14.38
C THR A 712 32.90 8.95 -15.05
N GLU A 713 34.16 8.55 -15.28
CA GLU A 713 35.19 9.41 -15.87
C GLU A 713 35.39 9.11 -17.36
N MET A 714 35.13 10.11 -18.21
CA MET A 714 35.27 9.97 -19.67
C MET A 714 36.58 10.59 -20.20
N GLU A 715 37.33 11.30 -19.36
CA GLU A 715 38.59 11.97 -19.72
C GLU A 715 39.79 11.07 -19.37
N LEU A 716 40.58 10.67 -20.38
CA LEU A 716 41.68 9.72 -20.22
C LEU A 716 42.69 10.17 -19.16
N GLU A 717 43.10 11.45 -19.14
CA GLU A 717 44.11 11.95 -18.21
C GLU A 717 43.66 11.81 -16.74
N ARG A 718 42.42 12.20 -16.44
CA ARG A 718 41.83 12.08 -15.09
C ARG A 718 41.61 10.64 -14.67
N LEU A 719 41.27 9.77 -15.62
CA LEU A 719 41.12 8.33 -15.40
C LEU A 719 42.46 7.72 -14.95
N LEU A 720 43.55 8.05 -15.65
CA LEU A 720 44.90 7.57 -15.34
C LEU A 720 45.36 8.04 -13.95
N GLU A 721 45.15 9.32 -13.61
CA GLU A 721 45.51 9.88 -12.29
C GLU A 721 44.76 9.21 -11.12
N LYS A 722 43.46 8.99 -11.28
CA LYS A 722 42.64 8.29 -10.28
C LYS A 722 43.05 6.84 -10.12
N PHE A 723 43.39 6.16 -11.23
CA PHE A 723 43.84 4.78 -11.20
C PHE A 723 45.13 4.62 -10.40
N VAL A 724 46.17 5.40 -10.71
CA VAL A 724 47.47 5.26 -10.01
C VAL A 724 47.32 5.54 -8.52
N ARG A 725 46.55 6.57 -8.15
CA ARG A 725 46.26 6.87 -6.74
C ARG A 725 45.66 5.66 -6.01
N ILE A 726 44.58 5.09 -6.55
CA ILE A 726 43.90 3.97 -5.89
C ILE A 726 44.79 2.72 -5.88
N ALA A 727 45.61 2.52 -6.92
CA ALA A 727 46.56 1.41 -6.97
C ALA A 727 47.65 1.55 -5.90
N VAL A 728 48.19 2.75 -5.68
CA VAL A 728 49.17 3.02 -4.62
C VAL A 728 48.54 2.82 -3.23
N GLU A 729 47.36 3.41 -2.99
CA GLU A 729 46.62 3.26 -1.73
C GLU A 729 46.27 1.81 -1.41
N SER A 730 45.82 1.04 -2.42
CA SER A 730 45.34 -0.33 -2.23
C SER A 730 46.48 -1.34 -2.14
N ALA A 731 47.60 -1.11 -2.83
CA ALA A 731 48.77 -1.98 -2.76
C ALA A 731 49.67 -1.67 -1.55
N GLY A 732 49.43 -0.56 -0.83
CA GLY A 732 50.30 -0.10 0.26
C GLY A 732 51.67 0.35 -0.24
N ALA A 733 51.72 0.91 -1.46
CA ALA A 733 52.92 1.51 -2.01
C ALA A 733 53.06 2.96 -1.53
N GLU A 734 54.27 3.51 -1.60
CA GLU A 734 54.52 4.94 -1.37
C GLU A 734 54.53 5.72 -2.69
N ARG A 735 54.96 5.07 -3.76
CA ARG A 735 55.02 5.67 -5.09
C ARG A 735 54.57 4.69 -6.16
N GLY A 736 53.90 5.22 -7.17
CA GLY A 736 53.42 4.48 -8.32
C GLY A 736 53.59 5.24 -9.62
N VAL A 737 53.94 4.54 -10.69
CA VAL A 737 54.13 5.11 -12.03
C VAL A 737 53.38 4.26 -13.04
N LEU A 738 52.58 4.93 -13.88
CA LEU A 738 51.85 4.30 -14.97
C LEU A 738 52.54 4.54 -16.30
N LEU A 739 52.83 3.43 -16.98
CA LEU A 739 53.52 3.39 -18.25
C LEU A 739 52.54 2.91 -19.32
N LEU A 740 52.44 3.64 -20.44
CA LEU A 740 51.63 3.23 -21.59
C LEU A 740 52.52 2.92 -22.79
N ALA A 741 52.08 1.99 -23.63
CA ALA A 741 52.74 1.61 -24.87
C ALA A 741 52.36 2.58 -25.99
N GLU A 742 53.36 3.29 -26.55
CA GLU A 742 53.23 4.14 -27.72
C GLU A 742 54.13 3.58 -28.84
N GLY A 743 53.55 2.78 -29.74
CA GLY A 743 54.31 2.06 -30.78
C GLY A 743 55.24 1.02 -30.16
N ASN A 744 56.56 1.14 -30.41
CA ASN A 744 57.58 0.25 -29.84
C ASN A 744 58.22 0.78 -28.54
N ALA A 745 57.75 1.92 -28.03
CA ALA A 745 58.32 2.54 -26.84
C ALA A 745 57.30 2.54 -25.67
N LEU A 746 57.79 2.34 -24.45
CA LEU A 746 57.01 2.57 -23.23
C LEU A 746 57.34 3.95 -22.70
N ARG A 747 56.30 4.72 -22.34
CA ARG A 747 56.45 6.06 -21.78
C ARG A 747 55.69 6.20 -20.47
N ALA A 748 56.24 6.98 -19.55
CA ALA A 748 55.60 7.32 -18.29
C ALA A 748 54.61 8.47 -18.49
N HIS A 749 53.34 8.23 -18.17
CA HIS A 749 52.25 9.19 -18.35
C HIS A 749 51.79 9.83 -17.05
N VAL A 750 51.77 9.06 -15.96
CA VAL A 750 51.28 9.52 -14.66
C VAL A 750 52.18 8.96 -13.59
N GLN A 751 52.49 9.79 -12.60
CA GLN A 751 53.10 9.36 -11.35
C GLN A 751 52.27 9.80 -10.17
N HIS A 752 52.33 9.00 -9.11
CA HIS A 752 51.73 9.31 -7.82
C HIS A 752 52.73 9.01 -6.72
N SER A 753 52.85 9.91 -5.75
CA SER A 753 53.58 9.67 -4.51
C SER A 753 52.71 10.10 -3.32
N THR A 754 52.81 9.42 -2.19
CA THR A 754 52.06 9.77 -0.96
C THR A 754 52.30 11.21 -0.51
N ASP A 755 53.50 11.76 -0.78
CA ASP A 755 53.88 13.11 -0.35
C ASP A 755 53.50 14.20 -1.35
N ALA A 756 53.44 13.87 -2.65
CA ALA A 756 53.27 14.84 -3.73
C ALA A 756 51.90 14.75 -4.45
N GLY A 757 51.11 13.70 -4.19
CA GLY A 757 49.85 13.43 -4.89
C GLY A 757 50.04 12.84 -6.29
N SER A 758 48.95 12.79 -7.09
CA SER A 758 48.98 12.35 -8.49
C SER A 758 49.21 13.55 -9.41
N HIS A 759 50.05 13.39 -10.43
CA HIS A 759 50.19 14.34 -11.53
C HIS A 759 50.59 13.67 -12.84
N ALA A 760 50.03 14.18 -13.93
CA ALA A 760 50.43 13.83 -15.28
C ALA A 760 51.87 14.27 -15.59
N ILE A 761 52.58 13.48 -16.41
CA ILE A 761 53.91 13.77 -16.93
C ILE A 761 53.74 14.29 -18.35
N ALA A 762 53.84 15.61 -18.52
CA ALA A 762 53.69 16.28 -19.81
C ALA A 762 55.00 17.01 -20.20
N PRO A 763 55.65 16.64 -21.33
CA PRO A 763 55.34 15.49 -22.19
C PRO A 763 55.71 14.14 -21.54
N PRO A 764 55.06 13.02 -21.94
CA PRO A 764 55.40 11.69 -21.45
C PRO A 764 56.88 11.35 -21.69
N ARG A 765 57.55 10.79 -20.68
CA ARG A 765 58.99 10.49 -20.72
C ARG A 765 59.25 9.04 -21.09
N ALA A 766 60.26 8.79 -21.91
CA ALA A 766 60.65 7.43 -22.29
C ALA A 766 61.21 6.66 -21.08
N VAL A 767 60.78 5.41 -20.90
CA VAL A 767 61.28 4.53 -19.83
C VAL A 767 62.80 4.37 -19.90
N ASP A 768 63.38 4.35 -21.10
CA ASP A 768 64.83 4.20 -21.30
C ASP A 768 65.68 5.36 -20.75
N SER A 769 65.07 6.47 -20.34
CA SER A 769 65.76 7.55 -19.63
C SER A 769 66.23 7.15 -18.22
N GLY A 770 65.65 6.10 -17.63
CA GLY A 770 65.98 5.63 -16.28
C GLY A 770 65.65 6.62 -15.16
N VAL A 771 64.86 7.67 -15.45
CA VAL A 771 64.54 8.74 -14.49
C VAL A 771 63.39 8.35 -13.56
N ASP A 772 62.33 7.74 -14.10
CA ASP A 772 61.08 7.53 -13.35
C ASP A 772 60.93 6.10 -12.80
N VAL A 773 61.56 5.11 -13.44
CA VAL A 773 61.48 3.67 -13.09
C VAL A 773 62.74 2.90 -13.56
N PRO A 774 63.07 1.71 -12.98
CA PRO A 774 64.13 0.82 -13.47
C PRO A 774 63.78 0.22 -14.85
N PRO A 775 64.49 0.58 -15.94
CA PRO A 775 64.12 0.14 -17.29
C PRO A 775 64.25 -1.38 -17.48
N ALA A 776 65.22 -2.01 -16.81
CA ALA A 776 65.45 -3.45 -16.90
C ALA A 776 64.25 -4.26 -16.36
N LEU A 777 63.70 -3.85 -15.21
CA LEU A 777 62.55 -4.49 -14.59
C LEU A 777 61.28 -4.35 -15.44
N VAL A 778 61.01 -3.14 -15.92
CA VAL A 778 59.83 -2.85 -16.75
C VAL A 778 59.87 -3.68 -18.04
N ARG A 779 61.01 -3.74 -18.73
CA ARG A 779 61.17 -4.55 -19.96
C ARG A 779 60.98 -6.04 -19.69
N LEU A 780 61.45 -6.53 -18.54
CA LEU A 780 61.27 -7.93 -18.19
C LEU A 780 59.80 -8.28 -17.95
N VAL A 781 59.07 -7.43 -17.22
CA VAL A 781 57.63 -7.61 -16.95
C VAL A 781 56.80 -7.53 -18.23
N THR A 782 57.07 -6.56 -19.10
CA THR A 782 56.32 -6.40 -20.35
C THR A 782 56.64 -7.49 -21.37
N ARG A 783 57.88 -7.99 -21.42
CA ARG A 783 58.26 -9.11 -22.29
C ARG A 783 57.70 -10.45 -21.82
N THR A 784 57.66 -10.69 -20.51
CA THR A 784 57.19 -11.97 -19.93
C THR A 784 55.68 -12.01 -19.72
N GLY A 785 55.02 -10.86 -19.72
CA GLY A 785 53.57 -10.75 -19.42
C GLY A 785 53.21 -11.17 -17.99
N SER A 786 54.20 -11.30 -17.11
CA SER A 786 54.03 -11.78 -15.73
C SER A 786 54.47 -10.70 -14.74
N PRO A 787 53.72 -10.48 -13.65
CA PRO A 787 54.12 -9.50 -12.65
C PRO A 787 55.37 -9.96 -11.92
N MET A 788 56.15 -9.00 -11.44
CA MET A 788 57.34 -9.25 -10.64
C MET A 788 57.27 -8.49 -9.32
N VAL A 789 57.64 -9.18 -8.25
CA VAL A 789 57.78 -8.63 -6.91
C VAL A 789 59.23 -8.85 -6.48
N LEU A 790 59.86 -7.77 -6.00
CA LEU A 790 61.17 -7.79 -5.38
C LEU A 790 61.02 -7.37 -3.93
N ASP A 791 61.39 -8.27 -3.01
CA ASP A 791 61.29 -8.03 -1.57
C ASP A 791 62.33 -7.02 -1.08
N ASP A 792 63.49 -6.92 -1.76
CA ASP A 792 64.47 -5.84 -1.62
C ASP A 792 65.21 -5.59 -2.94
N ALA A 793 64.77 -4.56 -3.65
CA ALA A 793 65.30 -4.22 -4.97
C ALA A 793 66.73 -3.66 -4.92
N ALA A 794 67.16 -3.09 -3.79
CA ALA A 794 68.53 -2.59 -3.61
C ALA A 794 69.56 -3.72 -3.42
N SER A 795 69.09 -4.94 -3.10
CA SER A 795 69.93 -6.13 -2.90
C SER A 795 69.79 -7.18 -4.01
N ASP A 796 68.96 -6.95 -5.02
CA ASP A 796 68.68 -7.91 -6.08
C ASP A 796 69.74 -7.86 -7.19
N GLU A 797 70.45 -8.97 -7.39
CA GLU A 797 71.50 -9.11 -8.40
C GLU A 797 71.03 -8.77 -9.83
N ARG A 798 69.73 -8.89 -10.14
CA ARG A 798 69.17 -8.59 -11.47
C ARG A 798 69.09 -7.09 -11.77
N LEU A 799 69.20 -6.25 -10.74
CA LEU A 799 69.12 -4.78 -10.83
C LEU A 799 70.36 -4.07 -10.27
N ALA A 800 71.44 -4.80 -9.98
CA ALA A 800 72.65 -4.28 -9.35
C ALA A 800 73.32 -3.13 -10.12
N ASP A 801 73.22 -3.14 -11.45
CA ASP A 801 73.78 -2.10 -12.35
C ASP A 801 72.72 -1.07 -12.82
N ASP A 802 71.48 -1.12 -12.32
CA ASP A 802 70.41 -0.21 -12.75
C ASP A 802 70.56 1.17 -12.08
N VAL A 803 70.76 2.20 -12.91
CA VAL A 803 71.00 3.59 -12.48
C VAL A 803 69.88 4.10 -11.55
N TYR A 804 68.63 3.71 -11.78
CA TYR A 804 67.52 4.14 -10.95
C TYR A 804 67.61 3.55 -9.54
N VAL A 805 67.90 2.25 -9.45
CA VAL A 805 67.99 1.51 -8.18
C VAL A 805 69.20 1.99 -7.36
N LEU A 806 70.31 2.30 -8.02
CA LEU A 806 71.49 2.88 -7.36
C LEU A 806 71.21 4.26 -6.75
N GLN A 807 70.37 5.07 -7.40
CA GLN A 807 70.02 6.42 -6.95
C GLN A 807 68.90 6.45 -5.88
N HIS A 808 67.83 5.69 -6.09
CA HIS A 808 66.61 5.77 -5.27
C HIS A 808 66.50 4.69 -4.20
N ARG A 809 67.28 3.60 -4.32
CA ARG A 809 67.36 2.47 -3.37
C ARG A 809 65.99 1.99 -2.84
N PRO A 810 65.04 1.61 -3.71
CA PRO A 810 63.73 1.15 -3.26
C PRO A 810 63.83 -0.16 -2.47
N ARG A 811 63.12 -0.22 -1.34
CA ARG A 811 63.17 -1.37 -0.41
C ARG A 811 62.23 -2.49 -0.79
N SER A 812 61.14 -2.23 -1.51
CA SER A 812 60.39 -3.28 -2.20
C SER A 812 59.72 -2.73 -3.44
N VAL A 813 59.59 -3.56 -4.46
CA VAL A 813 59.07 -3.17 -5.78
C VAL A 813 58.07 -4.20 -6.30
N LEU A 814 56.97 -3.71 -6.86
CA LEU A 814 55.98 -4.49 -7.58
C LEU A 814 55.76 -3.87 -8.96
N CYS A 815 55.97 -4.66 -10.01
CA CYS A 815 55.69 -4.24 -11.37
C CYS A 815 54.76 -5.26 -12.04
N THR A 816 53.64 -4.80 -12.58
CA THR A 816 52.61 -5.65 -13.22
C THR A 816 52.27 -5.15 -14.62
N PRO A 817 52.09 -6.04 -15.62
CA PRO A 817 51.71 -5.62 -16.96
C PRO A 817 50.24 -5.23 -17.00
N LEU A 818 49.92 -4.25 -17.84
CA LEU A 818 48.56 -3.87 -18.22
C LEU A 818 48.27 -4.53 -19.57
N ALA A 819 47.54 -5.65 -19.56
CA ALA A 819 47.21 -6.37 -20.77
C ALA A 819 45.75 -6.80 -20.78
N HIS A 820 45.11 -6.71 -21.94
CA HIS A 820 43.75 -7.20 -22.16
C HIS A 820 43.71 -8.01 -23.46
N LYS A 821 43.15 -9.23 -23.40
CA LYS A 821 43.05 -10.18 -24.54
C LYS A 821 44.37 -10.43 -25.30
N GLY A 822 45.50 -10.40 -24.59
CA GLY A 822 46.83 -10.63 -25.17
C GLY A 822 47.51 -9.39 -25.75
N ASN A 823 46.83 -8.24 -25.79
CA ASN A 823 47.41 -6.96 -26.17
C ASN A 823 48.02 -6.26 -24.95
N LEU A 824 49.31 -5.91 -25.02
CA LEU A 824 49.98 -5.11 -24.01
C LEU A 824 49.64 -3.63 -24.19
N ILE A 825 49.00 -3.05 -23.18
CA ILE A 825 48.64 -1.63 -23.15
C ILE A 825 49.69 -0.81 -22.40
N GLY A 826 50.40 -1.43 -21.45
CA GLY A 826 51.39 -0.75 -20.64
C GLY A 826 51.90 -1.57 -19.45
N ALA A 827 52.43 -0.89 -18.44
CA ALA A 827 52.78 -1.49 -17.15
C ALA A 827 52.51 -0.52 -15.99
N LEU A 828 52.19 -1.08 -14.82
CA LEU A 828 52.10 -0.35 -13.56
C LEU A 828 53.31 -0.72 -12.69
N TYR A 829 54.06 0.29 -12.28
CA TYR A 829 55.18 0.18 -11.35
C TYR A 829 54.78 0.76 -9.99
N LEU A 830 55.10 0.05 -8.91
CA LEU A 830 54.81 0.42 -7.53
C LEU A 830 56.07 0.17 -6.68
N GLU A 831 56.43 1.11 -5.82
CA GLU A 831 57.56 0.98 -4.90
C GLU A 831 57.20 1.42 -3.49
N ASN A 832 57.91 0.85 -2.52
CA ASN A 832 57.85 1.21 -1.11
C ASN A 832 59.29 1.31 -0.59
N ASN A 833 59.63 2.46 0.00
CA ASN A 833 60.99 2.75 0.44
C ASN A 833 61.18 2.49 1.94
N LEU A 834 60.10 2.28 2.70
CA LEU A 834 60.17 2.05 4.15
C LEU A 834 60.26 0.57 4.53
N THR A 835 59.65 -0.34 3.75
CA THR A 835 59.46 -1.75 4.13
C THR A 835 59.93 -2.70 3.02
N SER A 836 60.82 -3.62 3.37
CA SER A 836 61.16 -4.78 2.54
C SER A 836 60.05 -5.83 2.59
N GLY A 837 59.70 -6.43 1.46
CA GLY A 837 58.60 -7.40 1.37
C GLY A 837 57.20 -6.80 1.57
N ALA A 838 57.00 -5.51 1.27
CA ALA A 838 55.70 -4.84 1.46
C ALA A 838 54.58 -5.43 0.59
N PHE A 839 54.92 -6.06 -0.53
CA PHE A 839 53.98 -6.60 -1.50
C PHE A 839 53.71 -8.09 -1.27
N THR A 840 52.82 -8.39 -0.33
CA THR A 840 52.38 -9.77 -0.06
C THR A 840 51.62 -10.38 -1.25
N ARG A 841 51.48 -11.72 -1.26
CA ARG A 841 50.72 -12.44 -2.30
C ARG A 841 49.29 -11.91 -2.50
N GLY A 842 48.61 -11.47 -1.43
CA GLY A 842 47.28 -10.87 -1.53
C GLY A 842 47.29 -9.52 -2.26
N ARG A 843 48.26 -8.65 -1.93
CA ARG A 843 48.45 -7.34 -2.57
C ARG A 843 48.86 -7.48 -4.04
N LEU A 844 49.64 -8.51 -4.36
CA LEU A 844 49.97 -8.87 -5.74
C LEU A 844 48.71 -9.24 -6.53
N GLU A 845 47.86 -10.13 -6.02
CA GLU A 845 46.61 -10.50 -6.69
C GLU A 845 45.67 -9.30 -6.87
N LEU A 846 45.56 -8.44 -5.85
CA LEU A 846 44.82 -7.19 -5.97
C LEU A 846 45.37 -6.31 -7.10
N ALA A 847 46.68 -6.04 -7.10
CA ALA A 847 47.32 -5.22 -8.14
C ALA A 847 47.13 -5.81 -9.55
N ARG A 848 47.08 -7.14 -9.70
CA ARG A 848 46.77 -7.81 -10.97
C ARG A 848 45.32 -7.58 -11.41
N VAL A 849 44.37 -7.68 -10.48
CA VAL A 849 42.96 -7.40 -10.76
C VAL A 849 42.80 -5.93 -11.15
N LEU A 850 43.43 -5.01 -10.42
CA LEU A 850 43.40 -3.57 -10.72
C LEU A 850 44.03 -3.27 -12.09
N ALA A 851 45.17 -3.87 -12.40
CA ALA A 851 45.82 -3.74 -13.71
C ALA A 851 44.94 -4.27 -14.85
N THR A 852 44.24 -5.39 -14.64
CA THR A 852 43.34 -5.95 -15.66
C THR A 852 42.14 -5.03 -15.91
N GLN A 853 41.53 -4.48 -14.85
CA GLN A 853 40.41 -3.55 -14.99
C GLN A 853 40.83 -2.22 -15.63
N ALA A 854 42.02 -1.71 -15.27
CA ALA A 854 42.57 -0.51 -15.89
C ALA A 854 42.93 -0.71 -17.35
N ALA A 855 43.48 -1.86 -17.73
CA ALA A 855 43.73 -2.22 -19.12
C ALA A 855 42.45 -2.11 -19.95
N ILE A 856 41.32 -2.64 -19.45
CA ILE A 856 40.01 -2.55 -20.11
C ILE A 856 39.54 -1.09 -20.22
N ALA A 857 39.61 -0.33 -19.13
CA ALA A 857 39.14 1.06 -19.09
C ALA A 857 39.96 1.99 -19.99
N ILE A 858 41.28 1.84 -20.00
CA ILE A 858 42.21 2.62 -20.84
C ILE A 858 42.00 2.29 -22.32
N GLU A 859 41.83 1.01 -22.66
CA GLU A 859 41.53 0.60 -24.05
C GLU A 859 40.22 1.22 -24.53
N HIS A 860 39.18 1.21 -23.69
CA HIS A 860 37.90 1.86 -24.01
C HIS A 860 38.02 3.38 -24.15
N ALA A 861 38.76 4.05 -23.28
CA ALA A 861 38.96 5.50 -23.33
C ALA A 861 39.76 5.93 -24.57
N ILE A 862 40.82 5.19 -24.92
CA ILE A 862 41.60 5.42 -26.16
C ILE A 862 40.73 5.21 -27.40
N TYR A 863 39.93 4.12 -27.44
CA TYR A 863 39.05 3.84 -28.56
C TYR A 863 37.94 4.90 -28.72
N TYR A 864 37.39 5.37 -27.60
CA TYR A 864 36.37 6.40 -27.59
C TYR A 864 36.91 7.76 -28.05
N GLY A 865 38.11 8.14 -27.60
CA GLY A 865 38.79 9.36 -28.07
C GLY A 865 39.07 9.33 -29.58
N GLN A 866 39.52 8.19 -30.11
CA GLN A 866 39.70 8.01 -31.56
C GLN A 866 38.37 8.12 -32.33
N LEU A 867 37.27 7.66 -31.75
CA LEU A 867 35.94 7.74 -32.34
C LEU A 867 35.38 9.18 -32.34
N GLU A 868 35.57 9.94 -31.26
CA GLU A 868 35.20 11.36 -31.20
C GLU A 868 36.00 12.19 -32.19
N ASP A 869 37.31 11.96 -32.29
CA ASP A 869 38.17 12.61 -33.29
C ASP A 869 37.71 12.31 -34.72
N ALA A 870 37.38 11.04 -35.01
CA ALA A 870 36.88 10.63 -36.31
C ALA A 870 35.52 11.28 -36.62
N ARG A 871 34.65 11.40 -35.62
CA ARG A 871 33.35 12.06 -35.73
C ARG A 871 33.49 13.57 -35.97
N ALA A 872 34.34 14.25 -35.22
CA ALA A 872 34.60 15.68 -35.37
C ALA A 872 35.17 16.00 -36.76
N ARG A 873 36.09 15.15 -37.28
CA ARG A 873 36.59 15.27 -38.66
C ARG A 873 35.51 15.04 -39.71
N ALA A 874 34.61 14.09 -39.49
CA ALA A 874 33.49 13.81 -40.40
C ALA A 874 32.45 14.95 -40.41
N GLU A 875 32.13 15.51 -39.25
CA GLU A 875 31.24 16.68 -39.11
C GLU A 875 31.85 17.93 -39.78
N ALA A 876 33.14 18.20 -39.56
CA ALA A 876 33.85 19.30 -40.22
C ALA A 876 33.90 19.14 -41.75
N ALA A 877 34.12 17.92 -42.25
CA ALA A 877 34.09 17.62 -43.69
C ALA A 877 32.68 17.80 -44.28
N ASN A 878 31.64 17.43 -43.53
CA ASN A 878 30.25 17.58 -43.97
C ASN A 878 29.82 19.06 -43.97
N GLU A 879 30.22 19.85 -42.98
CA GLU A 879 30.00 21.29 -42.97
C GLU A 879 30.74 22.01 -44.10
N ALA A 880 31.96 21.61 -44.41
CA ALA A 880 32.71 22.13 -45.57
C ALA A 880 31.97 21.80 -46.89
N LYS A 881 31.46 20.57 -47.02
CA LYS A 881 30.64 20.15 -48.17
C LYS A 881 29.32 20.93 -48.26
N SER A 882 28.62 21.14 -47.15
CA SER A 882 27.38 21.91 -47.11
C SER A 882 27.61 23.40 -47.43
N ARG A 883 28.70 23.99 -46.95
CA ARG A 883 29.11 25.35 -47.33
C ARG A 883 29.42 25.44 -48.82
N PHE A 884 30.19 24.50 -49.36
CA PHE A 884 30.48 24.44 -50.79
C PHE A 884 29.20 24.33 -51.65
N LEU A 885 28.25 23.47 -51.25
CA LEU A 885 26.96 23.34 -51.94
C LEU A 885 26.08 24.60 -51.82
N ALA A 886 26.12 25.29 -50.68
CA ALA A 886 25.39 26.54 -50.47
C ALA A 886 25.96 27.68 -51.32
N THR A 887 27.29 27.80 -51.43
CA THR A 887 27.96 28.79 -52.28
C THR A 887 27.70 28.50 -53.76
N MET A 888 27.82 27.25 -54.21
CA MET A 888 27.49 26.85 -55.58
C MET A 888 26.02 27.10 -55.94
N SER A 889 25.08 26.87 -55.00
CA SER A 889 23.66 27.16 -55.23
C SER A 889 23.33 28.66 -55.26
N HIS A 890 24.21 29.52 -54.73
CA HIS A 890 24.07 30.97 -54.76
C HIS A 890 24.70 31.58 -56.03
N GLU A 891 25.70 30.93 -56.63
CA GLU A 891 26.27 31.37 -57.93
C GLU A 891 25.49 30.86 -59.15
N LEU A 892 24.69 29.80 -58.99
CA LEU A 892 23.83 29.22 -60.04
C LEU A 892 22.40 29.81 -60.07
N ARG A 893 22.07 30.75 -59.18
CA ARG A 893 20.85 31.57 -59.22
C ARG A 893 21.21 32.97 -59.67
#